data_AF-A0A2S6GDA7-F1
#
_entry.id   AF-A0A2S6GDA7-F1
#
_cell.length_a   1.000
_cell.length_b   1.000
_cell.length_c   1.000
_cell.angle_alpha   90.00
_cell.angle_beta   90.00
_cell.angle_gamma   90.00
#
_symmetry.space_group_name_H-M   'P 1'
#
loop_
_entity.id
_entity.type
_entity.pdbx_description
1 polymer ?
#
loop_
_entity_poly.entity_id
_entity_poly.type
_entity_poly.pdbx_seq_one_letter_code
_entity_poly.pdbx_strand_id
1 'polypeptide(L)'
;MTSSPVPGRDFAVFGNELLRYTPGEHGYAIVDSEVAGGRPVDAGYGRTAWSVPLSAFESVFQLYTKRLVDGAAEVVEFDPVAGLLSEVPVVQVRWMAPLGGVWPQFPAVHVGGLPVGGFEPVRDATIDAVRAAAPAGWRRVKVSCHAIGYGMEIVAEVTGADGETRSWSPPAMVGQWFHRWRMRAYEAIWGTWYSMSYELTPDEVVESAALIEGPPPSLLGAVGDGADELRMLPRQPQVVPEWMAAAAVAVVGRDQVNGWHPHPDPDAGRVDLAPVFDHGTQWYRPMVSSREATAVLRYLREAPVVLAARGYGPDALADKRDQVPMAYHTDGRWVWPAAVAYYLEEHKVPPVLALVDHIRQNRYRLPDVVPAAAQDRALAAVTGQDTVSDADRREAVKTVQEAVLLCRTSPRFFSLEAHRSGAWCLVRDGDWWLVYRASGDHRVDPVRFGDARSAAAYLVGQLVIHRDAQVYTVDEPLHWWQVSTAVLGHEDPSLSQFEDIRVTVIADVELERYGSTGGNLLVPPDTQPHRVAATGTDPHHRYRLKGSWHVVAATHPSGAEAYLLPESVQAFLDRGDLVERVPEVPKPLAPNSFSPTRAITPPRPGTAPGGSTPSGAARSSASSGPLAFGPSGPGVPPPSAPGGPSSGPGRQALPGSGAARSSTPSAPNPLGPSSPGTPVPARPAPPVPNPLAPPGGSWPSAPSVPVVHGPSGSSWPSGAPALSTPAVPPPFPTPSTPGHAQPPPAFPAPPVAPAGFPPPPGPGIPSPPSASPVPVPGHPGLPPISDGLRQEARRTPNGWVYCADPDIDPRYVEGVPNAALLGAYRVGPHGDLTGETYLNPDYRPSPRKQGFPPPLCDFDAVVAFVAVGWSPQRHVPHAALEATVYLDTPPGPVNFTFMPDGRRYLDAYTAPEHLPPHAVHAVQTTTRNLLPILNGATLRLNQGGRLSIEIPAEDLIAADLATRR
;
A
#
# COMPACT_ATOMS: atom_id res chain seq x y z
N MET A 1 -3.83 15.20 45.69
CA MET A 1 -2.90 14.23 45.07
C MET A 1 -3.53 13.79 43.76
N THR A 2 -2.85 13.95 42.63
CA THR A 2 -3.38 13.67 41.29
C THR A 2 -2.85 12.33 40.79
N SER A 3 -3.60 11.26 41.00
CA SER A 3 -3.36 9.97 40.34
C SER A 3 -3.86 10.05 38.89
N SER A 4 -2.98 10.44 37.96
CA SER A 4 -3.30 10.33 36.54
C SER A 4 -3.61 8.87 36.19
N PRO A 5 -4.66 8.57 35.42
CA PRO A 5 -4.88 7.22 34.91
C PRO A 5 -3.70 6.83 34.02
N VAL A 6 -3.18 5.61 34.19
CA VAL A 6 -2.13 5.06 33.33
C VAL A 6 -2.74 4.78 31.95
N PRO A 7 -2.13 5.24 30.84
CA PRO A 7 -2.65 4.97 29.50
C PRO A 7 -2.58 3.47 29.21
N GLY A 8 -3.76 2.85 29.01
CA GLY A 8 -3.94 1.40 29.15
C GLY A 8 -4.83 0.79 28.06
N ARG A 9 -4.47 1.00 26.79
CA ARG A 9 -5.07 0.42 25.57
C ARG A 9 -6.54 0.79 25.32
N ASP A 10 -6.77 1.62 24.31
CA ASP A 10 -8.11 1.90 23.78
C ASP A 10 -8.65 0.64 23.10
N PHE A 11 -9.84 0.15 23.48
CA PHE A 11 -10.47 -1.03 22.87
C PHE A 11 -11.92 -0.73 22.44
N ALA A 12 -12.19 -0.88 21.14
CA ALA A 12 -13.54 -1.17 20.64
C ALA A 12 -13.72 -2.70 20.66
N VAL A 13 -14.86 -3.19 21.13
CA VAL A 13 -15.04 -4.63 21.45
C VAL A 13 -16.27 -5.17 20.72
N PHE A 14 -16.10 -6.28 19.98
CA PHE A 14 -17.17 -6.91 19.22
C PHE A 14 -17.12 -8.44 19.31
N GLY A 15 -18.02 -9.03 20.10
CA GLY A 15 -18.21 -10.47 20.14
C GLY A 15 -18.47 -11.03 21.54
N ASN A 16 -18.49 -12.37 21.62
CA ASN A 16 -18.70 -13.13 22.87
C ASN A 16 -17.40 -13.23 23.70
N GLU A 17 -16.68 -12.13 23.85
CA GLU A 17 -15.41 -12.08 24.60
C GLU A 17 -15.66 -11.95 26.11
N LEU A 18 -14.59 -12.13 26.90
CA LEU A 18 -14.66 -12.26 28.36
C LEU A 18 -13.83 -11.17 29.05
N LEU A 19 -14.46 -10.52 30.02
CA LEU A 19 -13.92 -9.44 30.83
C LEU A 19 -13.22 -10.03 32.05
N ARG A 20 -11.92 -9.73 32.21
CA ARG A 20 -11.15 -9.98 33.42
C ARG A 20 -11.39 -8.86 34.43
N TYR A 21 -11.90 -9.19 35.61
CA TYR A 21 -12.07 -8.30 36.77
C TYR A 21 -11.15 -8.71 37.92
N THR A 22 -10.29 -7.80 38.38
CA THR A 22 -9.34 -8.02 39.49
C THR A 22 -9.87 -7.36 40.77
N PRO A 23 -10.18 -8.10 41.85
CA PRO A 23 -10.55 -7.52 43.14
C PRO A 23 -9.39 -6.76 43.80
N GLY A 24 -9.73 -5.75 44.60
CA GLY A 24 -8.80 -4.85 45.28
C GLY A 24 -9.25 -3.38 45.21
N GLU A 25 -8.33 -2.46 45.47
CA GLU A 25 -8.58 -1.00 45.49
C GLU A 25 -9.04 -0.40 44.14
N HIS A 26 -8.99 -1.17 43.05
CA HIS A 26 -9.31 -0.70 41.70
C HIS A 26 -10.08 -1.76 40.90
N GLY A 27 -11.35 -1.50 40.60
CA GLY A 27 -12.15 -2.33 39.71
C GLY A 27 -11.83 -2.05 38.24
N TYR A 28 -10.87 -2.78 37.69
CA TYR A 28 -10.58 -2.81 36.25
C TYR A 28 -11.38 -3.90 35.56
N ALA A 29 -11.93 -3.60 34.38
CA ALA A 29 -12.44 -4.59 33.43
C ALA A 29 -11.53 -4.58 32.19
N ILE A 30 -10.86 -5.70 31.90
CA ILE A 30 -9.95 -5.85 30.76
C ILE A 30 -10.50 -6.95 29.86
N VAL A 31 -10.67 -6.69 28.56
CA VAL A 31 -11.01 -7.73 27.59
C VAL A 31 -9.76 -8.54 27.25
N ASP A 32 -9.90 -9.86 27.27
CA ASP A 32 -8.84 -10.80 26.90
C ASP A 32 -9.49 -12.05 26.29
N SER A 33 -9.12 -12.37 25.05
CA SER A 33 -9.87 -13.27 24.17
C SER A 33 -9.62 -14.76 24.41
N GLU A 34 -8.67 -15.14 25.27
CA GLU A 34 -8.22 -16.53 25.38
C GLU A 34 -8.91 -17.39 26.46
N VAL A 35 -9.65 -16.82 27.43
CA VAL A 35 -10.01 -17.53 28.67
C VAL A 35 -11.51 -17.73 28.89
N ALA A 36 -12.02 -18.87 28.39
CA ALA A 36 -13.40 -19.30 28.55
C ALA A 36 -13.78 -19.76 29.98
N GLY A 37 -14.75 -19.08 30.59
CA GLY A 37 -15.48 -19.53 31.78
C GLY A 37 -15.03 -18.91 33.11
N GLY A 38 -15.99 -18.70 34.02
CA GLY A 38 -15.82 -18.01 35.31
C GLY A 38 -15.04 -18.78 36.37
N ARG A 39 -13.76 -19.07 36.10
CA ARG A 39 -12.77 -19.50 37.10
C ARG A 39 -11.85 -18.33 37.48
N PRO A 40 -11.31 -18.31 38.71
CA PRO A 40 -10.23 -17.40 39.06
C PRO A 40 -8.96 -17.69 38.25
N VAL A 41 -8.30 -16.62 37.78
CA VAL A 41 -7.06 -16.62 36.98
C VAL A 41 -6.02 -15.77 37.73
N ASP A 42 -4.73 -16.10 37.62
CA ASP A 42 -3.65 -15.24 38.13
C ASP A 42 -3.47 -14.03 37.19
N ALA A 43 -3.65 -12.82 37.71
CA ALA A 43 -3.48 -11.56 36.98
C ALA A 43 -2.05 -11.00 37.08
N GLY A 44 -1.13 -11.73 37.71
CA GLY A 44 0.19 -11.27 38.08
C GLY A 44 0.20 -10.52 39.42
N TYR A 45 1.41 -10.32 39.96
CA TYR A 45 1.65 -9.64 41.24
C TYR A 45 0.86 -10.22 42.44
N GLY A 46 0.44 -11.50 42.37
CA GLY A 46 -0.33 -12.17 43.42
C GLY A 46 -1.80 -11.75 43.49
N ARG A 47 -2.34 -11.10 42.46
CA ARG A 47 -3.76 -10.74 42.37
C ARG A 47 -4.53 -11.77 41.55
N THR A 48 -5.70 -12.17 42.07
CA THR A 48 -6.63 -13.04 41.33
C THR A 48 -7.54 -12.18 40.45
N ALA A 49 -7.94 -12.67 39.27
CA ALA A 49 -9.00 -12.06 38.46
C ALA A 49 -10.10 -13.06 38.10
N TRP A 50 -11.32 -12.57 37.92
CA TRP A 50 -12.52 -13.32 37.56
C TRP A 50 -12.92 -13.04 36.11
N SER A 51 -13.49 -14.03 35.42
CA SER A 51 -13.94 -13.93 34.02
C SER A 51 -15.46 -13.78 33.94
N VAL A 52 -15.94 -12.70 33.32
CA VAL A 52 -17.37 -12.33 33.18
C VAL A 52 -17.67 -12.02 31.70
N PRO A 53 -18.74 -12.55 31.09
CA PRO A 53 -18.99 -12.34 29.65
C PRO A 53 -19.29 -10.87 29.31
N LEU A 54 -18.86 -10.40 28.14
CA LEU A 54 -19.14 -9.03 27.65
C LEU A 54 -20.64 -8.72 27.60
N SER A 55 -21.50 -9.73 27.41
CA SER A 55 -22.96 -9.59 27.50
C SER A 55 -23.47 -9.13 28.88
N ALA A 56 -22.64 -9.13 29.91
CA ALA A 56 -22.93 -8.52 31.21
C ALA A 56 -22.58 -7.02 31.24
N PHE A 57 -21.67 -6.51 30.40
CA PHE A 57 -21.24 -5.11 30.35
C PHE A 57 -20.86 -4.68 28.91
N GLU A 58 -21.79 -4.06 28.19
CA GLU A 58 -21.66 -3.64 26.77
C GLU A 58 -20.54 -2.62 26.46
N SER A 59 -19.85 -2.08 27.45
CA SER A 59 -18.80 -1.08 27.25
C SER A 59 -17.69 -1.22 28.27
N VAL A 60 -16.43 -1.00 27.86
CA VAL A 60 -15.29 -0.99 28.78
C VAL A 60 -15.30 0.28 29.63
N PHE A 61 -15.28 0.12 30.95
CA PHE A 61 -15.15 1.20 31.93
C PHE A 61 -14.36 0.74 33.15
N GLN A 62 -13.78 1.69 33.87
CA GLN A 62 -13.26 1.51 35.23
C GLN A 62 -14.36 1.83 36.24
N LEU A 63 -14.42 1.10 37.35
CA LEU A 63 -15.42 1.32 38.39
C LEU A 63 -14.81 1.25 39.79
N TYR A 64 -15.16 2.22 40.62
CA TYR A 64 -14.65 2.37 41.98
C TYR A 64 -15.81 2.64 42.93
N THR A 65 -15.81 2.04 44.13
CA THR A 65 -16.65 2.53 45.24
C THR A 65 -15.75 3.27 46.21
N LYS A 66 -16.11 4.49 46.61
CA LYS A 66 -15.38 5.26 47.61
C LYS A 66 -16.23 5.51 48.84
N ARG A 67 -15.66 5.30 50.02
CA ARG A 67 -16.21 5.70 51.31
C ARG A 67 -15.82 7.14 51.61
N LEU A 68 -16.77 7.95 52.08
CA LEU A 68 -16.52 9.32 52.51
C LEU A 68 -16.30 9.35 54.03
N VAL A 69 -15.09 9.69 54.46
CA VAL A 69 -14.68 9.75 55.88
C VAL A 69 -13.95 11.07 56.12
N ASP A 70 -14.49 11.92 57.01
CA ASP A 70 -13.90 13.21 57.42
C ASP A 70 -13.43 14.13 56.26
N GLY A 71 -14.11 14.06 55.11
CA GLY A 71 -13.78 14.81 53.90
C GLY A 71 -12.72 14.16 52.98
N ALA A 72 -12.15 13.03 53.38
CA ALA A 72 -11.35 12.16 52.51
C ALA A 72 -12.24 11.11 51.83
N ALA A 73 -11.83 10.68 50.63
CA ALA A 73 -12.52 9.64 49.84
C ALA A 73 -11.60 8.42 49.68
N GLU A 74 -11.77 7.41 50.53
CA GLU A 74 -11.04 6.15 50.53
C GLU A 74 -11.70 5.16 49.56
N VAL A 75 -10.95 4.47 48.70
CA VAL A 75 -11.53 3.45 47.80
C VAL A 75 -11.73 2.15 48.58
N VAL A 76 -12.92 1.53 48.44
CA VAL A 76 -13.28 0.29 49.13
C VAL A 76 -13.54 -0.84 48.15
N GLU A 77 -13.17 -2.06 48.54
CA GLU A 77 -13.46 -3.29 47.79
C GLU A 77 -14.99 -3.53 47.78
N PHE A 78 -15.52 -3.94 46.62
CA PHE A 78 -16.92 -4.25 46.41
C PHE A 78 -17.08 -5.22 45.24
N ASP A 79 -18.20 -5.94 45.21
CA ASP A 79 -18.58 -6.81 44.09
C ASP A 79 -19.30 -5.96 43.01
N PRO A 80 -18.82 -5.88 41.76
CA PRO A 80 -19.46 -5.09 40.71
C PRO A 80 -20.75 -5.72 40.15
N VAL A 81 -21.04 -6.99 40.45
CA VAL A 81 -22.25 -7.71 40.03
C VAL A 81 -23.32 -7.68 41.13
N ALA A 82 -22.93 -7.79 42.40
CA ALA A 82 -23.85 -7.75 43.55
C ALA A 82 -24.02 -6.34 44.17
N GLY A 83 -23.06 -5.44 43.97
CA GLY A 83 -22.99 -4.14 44.66
C GLY A 83 -22.45 -4.27 46.10
N LEU A 84 -22.59 -3.18 46.87
CA LEU A 84 -22.21 -3.10 48.28
C LEU A 84 -23.22 -2.24 49.05
N LEU A 85 -23.83 -2.81 50.08
CA LEU A 85 -24.61 -2.07 51.09
C LEU A 85 -23.67 -1.67 52.25
N SER A 86 -23.79 -0.45 52.77
CA SER A 86 -22.87 0.08 53.77
C SER A 86 -23.54 1.00 54.78
N GLU A 87 -23.15 0.86 56.05
CA GLU A 87 -23.58 1.73 57.17
C GLU A 87 -22.93 3.12 57.15
N VAL A 88 -21.98 3.34 56.23
CA VAL A 88 -21.24 4.59 56.06
C VAL A 88 -21.42 5.12 54.63
N PRO A 89 -21.44 6.45 54.39
CA PRO A 89 -21.68 7.00 53.07
C PRO A 89 -20.67 6.51 52.02
N VAL A 90 -21.19 5.95 50.92
CA VAL A 90 -20.41 5.52 49.77
C VAL A 90 -20.88 6.22 48.49
N VAL A 91 -19.92 6.46 47.59
CA VAL A 91 -20.10 6.98 46.23
C VAL A 91 -19.49 5.99 45.25
N GLN A 92 -20.26 5.58 44.25
CA GLN A 92 -19.72 4.85 43.11
C GLN A 92 -19.22 5.84 42.06
N VAL A 93 -18.03 5.60 41.48
CA VAL A 93 -17.44 6.41 40.41
C VAL A 93 -17.08 5.50 39.22
N ARG A 94 -17.70 5.75 38.07
CA ARG A 94 -17.49 5.09 36.78
C ARG A 94 -16.73 6.03 35.85
N TRP A 95 -15.73 5.50 35.14
CA TRP A 95 -15.01 6.21 34.07
C TRP A 95 -14.96 5.35 32.82
N MET A 96 -15.44 5.87 31.70
CA MET A 96 -15.25 5.22 30.40
C MET A 96 -13.79 5.35 29.94
N ALA A 97 -13.38 4.52 28.98
CA ALA A 97 -12.17 4.82 28.22
C ALA A 97 -12.31 6.20 27.53
N PRO A 98 -11.28 7.07 27.58
CA PRO A 98 -11.30 8.33 26.85
C PRO A 98 -11.29 8.08 25.33
N LEU A 99 -11.77 9.04 24.55
CA LEU A 99 -11.66 8.96 23.09
C LEU A 99 -10.24 9.31 22.66
N GLY A 100 -9.57 8.37 21.98
CA GLY A 100 -8.23 8.57 21.44
C GLY A 100 -8.15 9.77 20.50
N GLY A 101 -7.06 10.53 20.60
CA GLY A 101 -6.76 11.67 19.73
C GLY A 101 -6.78 13.03 20.44
N VAL A 102 -5.72 13.79 20.20
CA VAL A 102 -5.27 14.89 21.09
C VAL A 102 -6.04 16.19 20.90
N TRP A 103 -6.60 16.46 19.72
CA TRP A 103 -7.16 17.78 19.40
C TRP A 103 -8.70 17.80 19.50
N PRO A 104 -9.31 18.61 20.39
CA PRO A 104 -10.76 18.68 20.51
C PRO A 104 -11.40 19.42 19.32
N GLN A 105 -12.48 18.85 18.76
CA GLN A 105 -13.22 19.40 17.63
C GLN A 105 -14.70 19.52 17.98
N PHE A 106 -15.17 20.76 18.13
CA PHE A 106 -16.53 21.08 18.56
C PHE A 106 -17.44 21.32 17.34
N PRO A 107 -18.45 20.47 17.06
CA PRO A 107 -19.32 20.62 15.91
C PRO A 107 -20.29 21.80 16.07
N ALA A 108 -20.59 22.47 14.96
CA ALA A 108 -21.58 23.54 14.92
C ALA A 108 -23.01 22.97 14.89
N VAL A 109 -23.64 22.88 16.08
CA VAL A 109 -25.05 22.52 16.25
C VAL A 109 -25.98 23.42 15.42
N HIS A 110 -27.06 22.86 14.90
CA HIS A 110 -28.15 23.61 14.28
C HIS A 110 -29.52 23.02 14.64
N VAL A 111 -30.58 23.82 14.56
CA VAL A 111 -31.96 23.40 14.87
C VAL A 111 -32.54 22.60 13.70
N GLY A 112 -33.02 21.38 13.96
CA GLY A 112 -33.82 20.63 12.97
C GLY A 112 -33.90 19.13 13.27
N GLY A 113 -35.13 18.64 13.45
CA GLY A 113 -35.45 17.22 13.65
C GLY A 113 -35.34 16.76 15.10
N LEU A 114 -36.47 16.48 15.74
CA LEU A 114 -36.53 15.62 16.93
C LEU A 114 -36.36 14.15 16.50
N PRO A 115 -35.84 13.26 17.38
CA PRO A 115 -35.44 11.91 17.00
C PRO A 115 -36.61 10.95 16.71
N VAL A 116 -36.29 9.85 16.02
CA VAL A 116 -37.19 8.69 15.87
C VAL A 116 -36.98 7.76 17.07
N GLY A 117 -38.03 7.56 17.87
CA GLY A 117 -38.01 6.80 19.12
C GLY A 117 -37.33 7.58 20.25
N GLY A 118 -38.07 7.85 21.33
CA GLY A 118 -37.58 8.59 22.50
C GLY A 118 -36.73 7.77 23.48
N PHE A 119 -36.39 8.36 24.62
CA PHE A 119 -35.55 7.73 25.64
C PHE A 119 -36.34 6.90 26.66
N GLU A 120 -37.67 6.95 26.63
CA GLU A 120 -38.55 6.37 27.63
C GLU A 120 -38.33 4.86 27.83
N PRO A 121 -38.18 4.01 26.78
CA PRO A 121 -37.89 2.59 26.99
C PRO A 121 -36.55 2.32 27.68
N VAL A 122 -35.60 3.27 27.58
CA VAL A 122 -34.28 3.17 28.22
C VAL A 122 -34.31 3.70 29.66
N ARG A 123 -35.15 4.72 29.94
CA ARG A 123 -35.54 5.07 31.32
C ARG A 123 -36.19 3.89 32.01
N ASP A 124 -37.23 3.32 31.40
CA ASP A 124 -38.08 2.34 32.05
C ASP A 124 -37.24 1.08 32.38
N ALA A 125 -36.36 0.66 31.47
CA ALA A 125 -35.36 -0.39 31.73
C ALA A 125 -34.28 0.00 32.76
N THR A 126 -33.93 1.29 32.91
CA THR A 126 -33.07 1.77 34.01
C THR A 126 -33.76 1.64 35.36
N ILE A 127 -35.06 2.00 35.44
CA ILE A 127 -35.89 1.88 36.64
C ILE A 127 -36.04 0.40 37.04
N ASP A 128 -36.31 -0.49 36.09
CA ASP A 128 -36.40 -1.92 36.33
C ASP A 128 -35.04 -2.52 36.75
N ALA A 129 -33.93 -2.05 36.19
CA ALA A 129 -32.60 -2.47 36.63
C ALA A 129 -32.28 -2.05 38.07
N VAL A 130 -32.67 -0.84 38.49
CA VAL A 130 -32.57 -0.40 39.90
C VAL A 130 -33.48 -1.25 40.80
N ARG A 131 -34.72 -1.53 40.38
CA ARG A 131 -35.67 -2.39 41.10
C ARG A 131 -35.18 -3.81 41.30
N ALA A 132 -34.60 -4.41 40.27
CA ALA A 132 -34.06 -5.78 40.30
C ALA A 132 -32.74 -5.89 41.08
N ALA A 133 -31.94 -4.82 41.11
CA ALA A 133 -30.68 -4.75 41.84
C ALA A 133 -30.85 -4.43 43.34
N ALA A 134 -31.96 -3.83 43.74
CA ALA A 134 -32.16 -3.32 45.09
C ALA A 134 -32.14 -4.44 46.17
N PRO A 135 -31.47 -4.22 47.32
CA PRO A 135 -31.36 -5.21 48.39
C PRO A 135 -32.68 -5.84 48.85
N ALA A 136 -32.67 -7.14 49.12
CA ALA A 136 -33.87 -7.90 49.49
C ALA A 136 -34.62 -7.28 50.68
N GLY A 137 -35.91 -6.99 50.50
CA GLY A 137 -36.75 -6.35 51.53
C GLY A 137 -36.66 -4.82 51.58
N TRP A 138 -36.14 -4.16 50.53
CA TRP A 138 -36.21 -2.70 50.40
C TRP A 138 -37.66 -2.17 50.43
N ARG A 139 -37.84 -0.96 50.98
CA ARG A 139 -39.10 -0.19 50.96
C ARG A 139 -39.00 1.11 50.18
N ARG A 140 -37.80 1.68 50.15
CA ARG A 140 -37.46 2.87 49.37
C ARG A 140 -36.03 2.75 48.87
N VAL A 141 -35.78 3.17 47.64
CA VAL A 141 -34.44 3.44 47.12
C VAL A 141 -34.37 4.90 46.72
N LYS A 142 -33.29 5.59 47.10
CA LYS A 142 -32.90 6.88 46.53
C LYS A 142 -31.61 6.69 45.73
N VAL A 143 -31.53 7.35 44.58
CA VAL A 143 -30.34 7.31 43.72
C VAL A 143 -30.12 8.71 43.16
N SER A 144 -28.91 9.26 43.23
CA SER A 144 -28.55 10.50 42.56
C SER A 144 -27.33 10.25 41.70
N CYS A 145 -27.53 10.35 40.39
CA CYS A 145 -26.49 10.18 39.39
C CYS A 145 -26.03 11.53 38.85
N HIS A 146 -24.74 11.81 38.98
CA HIS A 146 -24.06 12.94 38.38
C HIS A 146 -23.17 12.44 37.25
N ALA A 147 -23.16 13.07 36.07
CA ALA A 147 -22.29 12.63 34.99
C ALA A 147 -21.82 13.78 34.11
N ILE A 148 -20.54 13.72 33.71
CA ILE A 148 -19.90 14.70 32.85
C ILE A 148 -18.72 14.07 32.09
N GLY A 149 -18.68 14.29 30.77
CA GLY A 149 -17.64 13.71 29.92
C GLY A 149 -17.62 12.18 29.98
N TYR A 150 -16.46 11.61 30.30
CA TYR A 150 -16.28 10.16 30.49
C TYR A 150 -16.72 9.67 31.88
N GLY A 151 -16.94 10.59 32.81
CA GLY A 151 -17.16 10.32 34.23
C GLY A 151 -18.63 10.25 34.64
N MET A 152 -18.93 9.37 35.59
CA MET A 152 -20.23 9.24 36.22
C MET A 152 -20.08 8.89 37.70
N GLU A 153 -20.82 9.58 38.56
CA GLU A 153 -20.93 9.41 40.00
C GLU A 153 -22.33 8.96 40.36
N ILE A 154 -22.45 7.99 41.26
CA ILE A 154 -23.75 7.52 41.77
C ILE A 154 -23.68 7.47 43.30
N VAL A 155 -24.49 8.31 43.93
CA VAL A 155 -24.87 8.20 45.33
C VAL A 155 -26.15 7.37 45.37
N ALA A 156 -26.26 6.35 46.23
CA ALA A 156 -27.54 5.72 46.50
C ALA A 156 -27.75 5.40 47.98
N GLU A 157 -29.01 5.30 48.36
CA GLU A 157 -29.49 4.96 49.70
C GLU A 157 -30.64 3.97 49.60
N VAL A 158 -30.72 3.01 50.52
CA VAL A 158 -31.79 2.00 50.57
C VAL A 158 -32.38 1.99 51.97
N THR A 159 -33.68 2.25 52.09
CA THR A 159 -34.45 2.04 53.32
C THR A 159 -34.96 0.60 53.34
N GLY A 160 -34.61 -0.17 54.37
CA GLY A 160 -34.99 -1.59 54.50
C GLY A 160 -36.36 -1.83 55.14
N ALA A 161 -36.68 -3.11 55.35
CA ALA A 161 -37.87 -3.57 56.08
C ALA A 161 -37.77 -3.33 57.61
N ASP A 162 -36.56 -3.14 58.12
CA ASP A 162 -36.26 -2.60 59.44
C ASP A 162 -36.64 -1.12 59.57
N GLY A 163 -36.62 -0.36 58.47
CA GLY A 163 -36.79 1.09 58.44
C GLY A 163 -35.47 1.85 58.54
N GLU A 164 -34.34 1.16 58.68
CA GLU A 164 -33.01 1.78 58.64
C GLU A 164 -32.66 2.13 57.19
N THR A 165 -31.98 3.26 56.99
CA THR A 165 -31.53 3.71 55.66
C THR A 165 -30.01 3.64 55.60
N ARG A 166 -29.52 2.84 54.66
CA ARG A 166 -28.08 2.53 54.49
C ARG A 166 -27.60 3.04 53.13
N SER A 167 -26.34 3.42 53.03
CA SER A 167 -25.76 3.85 51.76
C SER A 167 -25.48 2.63 50.88
N TRP A 168 -25.61 2.79 49.57
CA TRP A 168 -25.56 1.69 48.61
C TRP A 168 -24.69 2.06 47.41
N SER A 169 -23.71 1.22 47.08
CA SER A 169 -23.06 1.19 45.79
C SER A 169 -23.76 0.11 44.95
N PRO A 170 -24.52 0.46 43.91
CA PRO A 170 -25.31 -0.51 43.16
C PRO A 170 -24.43 -1.42 42.27
N PRO A 171 -24.95 -2.55 41.77
CA PRO A 171 -24.34 -3.28 40.68
C PRO A 171 -23.98 -2.38 39.49
N ALA A 172 -22.85 -2.64 38.84
CA ALA A 172 -22.31 -1.86 37.73
C ALA A 172 -23.27 -1.73 36.53
N MET A 173 -24.20 -2.68 36.38
CA MET A 173 -25.29 -2.62 35.38
C MET A 173 -26.22 -1.42 35.58
N VAL A 174 -26.42 -0.95 36.82
CA VAL A 174 -27.21 0.27 37.09
C VAL A 174 -26.52 1.48 36.45
N GLY A 175 -25.20 1.65 36.70
CA GLY A 175 -24.42 2.71 36.04
C GLY A 175 -24.36 2.58 34.52
N GLN A 176 -24.39 1.35 33.99
CA GLN A 176 -24.52 1.13 32.55
C GLN A 176 -25.86 1.65 32.01
N TRP A 177 -26.99 1.35 32.66
CA TRP A 177 -28.30 1.85 32.26
C TRP A 177 -28.42 3.38 32.35
N PHE A 178 -27.93 3.99 33.44
CA PHE A 178 -27.82 5.45 33.55
C PHE A 178 -27.02 6.07 32.40
N HIS A 179 -25.92 5.43 31.98
CA HIS A 179 -25.15 5.87 30.83
C HIS A 179 -25.92 5.74 29.51
N ARG A 180 -26.58 4.59 29.25
CA ARG A 180 -27.43 4.39 28.07
C ARG A 180 -28.51 5.47 27.98
N TRP A 181 -29.15 5.81 29.10
CA TRP A 181 -30.13 6.89 29.16
C TRP A 181 -29.48 8.26 28.91
N ARG A 182 -28.34 8.60 29.54
CA ARG A 182 -27.63 9.86 29.27
C ARG A 182 -27.42 10.12 27.77
N MET A 183 -27.00 9.08 27.04
CA MET A 183 -26.77 9.14 25.58
C MET A 183 -28.07 9.24 24.77
N ARG A 184 -29.19 8.68 25.25
CA ARG A 184 -30.50 8.65 24.58
C ARG A 184 -31.39 9.86 24.88
N ALA A 185 -31.23 10.48 26.05
CA ALA A 185 -31.89 11.74 26.42
C ALA A 185 -31.08 12.99 26.02
N TYR A 186 -29.94 12.80 25.35
CA TYR A 186 -29.17 13.90 24.78
C TYR A 186 -29.89 14.47 23.54
N GLU A 187 -30.21 15.75 23.59
CA GLU A 187 -30.66 16.54 22.45
C GLU A 187 -29.55 17.52 22.03
N ALA A 188 -29.20 17.57 20.75
CA ALA A 188 -28.14 18.45 20.27
C ALA A 188 -28.40 19.94 20.53
N ILE A 189 -29.65 20.36 20.77
CA ILE A 189 -29.96 21.75 21.12
C ILE A 189 -29.51 22.07 22.56
N TRP A 190 -29.97 21.28 23.54
CA TRP A 190 -29.87 21.56 24.97
C TRP A 190 -28.70 20.84 25.67
N GLY A 191 -28.14 19.81 25.03
CA GLY A 191 -27.24 18.86 25.68
C GLY A 191 -28.02 17.72 26.34
N THR A 192 -27.63 17.34 27.54
CA THR A 192 -28.31 16.32 28.35
C THR A 192 -28.29 16.74 29.83
N TRP A 193 -29.05 16.03 30.67
CA TRP A 193 -29.01 16.20 32.12
C TRP A 193 -27.59 16.00 32.67
N TYR A 194 -27.22 16.70 33.73
CA TYR A 194 -26.00 16.45 34.50
C TYR A 194 -26.29 15.71 35.80
N SER A 195 -27.33 16.14 36.53
CA SER A 195 -27.86 15.42 37.68
C SER A 195 -29.18 14.75 37.32
N MET A 196 -29.37 13.53 37.81
CA MET A 196 -30.58 12.73 37.60
C MET A 196 -30.89 11.93 38.87
N SER A 197 -32.06 12.13 39.48
CA SER A 197 -32.37 11.65 40.84
C SER A 197 -33.69 10.89 41.00
N TYR A 198 -33.50 9.65 41.46
CA TYR A 198 -34.37 8.63 42.08
C TYR A 198 -34.93 8.99 43.46
N GLU A 199 -36.25 9.07 43.61
CA GLU A 199 -36.91 8.40 44.73
C GLU A 199 -37.87 7.32 44.22
N LEU A 200 -37.72 6.10 44.72
CA LEU A 200 -38.38 4.90 44.22
C LEU A 200 -38.99 4.11 45.38
N THR A 201 -40.28 3.79 45.28
CA THR A 201 -40.98 2.83 46.14
C THR A 201 -41.43 1.62 45.30
N PRO A 202 -42.02 0.55 45.87
CA PRO A 202 -42.58 -0.55 45.09
C PRO A 202 -43.69 -0.08 44.13
N ASP A 203 -44.51 0.87 44.56
CA ASP A 203 -45.72 1.31 43.84
C ASP A 203 -45.53 2.61 43.04
N GLU A 204 -44.61 3.49 43.47
CA GLU A 204 -44.40 4.83 42.90
C GLU A 204 -42.95 5.08 42.49
N VAL A 205 -42.76 5.99 41.52
CA VAL A 205 -41.45 6.50 41.10
C VAL A 205 -41.55 8.02 40.96
N VAL A 206 -40.62 8.74 41.58
CA VAL A 206 -40.45 10.19 41.44
C VAL A 206 -39.10 10.43 40.80
N GLU A 207 -39.10 11.00 39.59
CA GLU A 207 -37.90 11.35 38.84
C GLU A 207 -37.66 12.86 38.79
N SER A 208 -36.39 13.27 38.80
CA SER A 208 -35.99 14.67 38.65
C SER A 208 -34.65 14.79 37.94
N ALA A 209 -34.56 15.70 36.98
CA ALA A 209 -33.39 15.93 36.14
C ALA A 209 -32.98 17.41 36.17
N ALA A 210 -31.67 17.67 36.20
CA ALA A 210 -31.12 19.03 36.14
C ALA A 210 -30.00 19.12 35.10
N LEU A 211 -30.00 20.19 34.31
CA LEU A 211 -28.88 20.53 33.40
C LEU A 211 -27.66 21.02 34.21
N ILE A 212 -26.52 21.15 33.53
CA ILE A 212 -25.30 21.70 34.13
C ILE A 212 -25.24 23.22 33.96
N GLU A 213 -25.18 23.94 35.07
CA GLU A 213 -25.10 25.42 35.08
C GLU A 213 -23.73 25.92 35.57
N GLY A 214 -23.11 25.23 36.54
CA GLY A 214 -21.81 25.57 37.12
C GLY A 214 -20.81 24.41 37.09
N PRO A 215 -19.53 24.66 37.40
CA PRO A 215 -18.53 23.61 37.56
C PRO A 215 -18.93 22.72 38.76
N PRO A 216 -18.93 21.38 38.62
CA PRO A 216 -19.57 20.51 39.60
C PRO A 216 -18.69 20.29 40.85
N PRO A 217 -19.26 20.31 42.08
CA PRO A 217 -18.54 20.09 43.33
C PRO A 217 -18.43 18.58 43.66
N SER A 218 -17.93 17.79 42.72
CA SER A 218 -17.86 16.31 42.77
C SER A 218 -16.41 15.80 42.71
N LEU A 219 -16.21 14.47 42.75
CA LEU A 219 -14.91 13.85 42.46
C LEU A 219 -14.64 13.80 40.94
N LEU A 220 -15.69 13.83 40.11
CA LEU A 220 -15.65 14.34 38.74
C LEU A 220 -15.42 15.85 38.81
N GLY A 221 -14.45 16.43 38.10
CA GLY A 221 -14.08 17.83 38.37
C GLY A 221 -12.71 18.28 37.87
N ALA A 222 -12.41 18.07 36.59
CA ALA A 222 -11.25 18.64 35.92
C ALA A 222 -11.64 19.59 34.78
N VAL A 223 -10.70 20.43 34.35
CA VAL A 223 -10.83 21.28 33.14
C VAL A 223 -10.92 20.43 31.86
N GLY A 224 -10.47 19.17 31.89
CA GLY A 224 -10.66 18.21 30.79
C GLY A 224 -12.15 17.86 30.62
N ASP A 225 -12.78 17.35 31.68
CA ASP A 225 -14.16 16.84 31.69
C ASP A 225 -15.18 17.78 31.02
N GLY A 226 -15.07 19.09 31.23
CA GLY A 226 -15.94 20.10 30.60
C GLY A 226 -15.69 20.30 29.11
N ALA A 227 -14.46 20.15 28.64
CA ALA A 227 -14.14 20.17 27.22
C ALA A 227 -14.55 18.84 26.55
N ASP A 228 -14.31 17.70 27.20
CA ASP A 228 -14.71 16.38 26.71
C ASP A 228 -16.24 16.21 26.65
N GLU A 229 -16.98 16.76 27.62
CA GLU A 229 -18.45 16.88 27.59
C GLU A 229 -18.95 17.66 26.35
N LEU A 230 -18.29 18.74 25.94
CA LEU A 230 -18.63 19.46 24.69
C LEU A 230 -18.15 18.75 23.42
N ARG A 231 -17.06 17.99 23.49
CA ARG A 231 -16.52 17.19 22.37
C ARG A 231 -17.45 16.00 22.05
N MET A 232 -17.99 15.35 23.06
CA MET A 232 -18.91 14.21 22.91
C MET A 232 -20.38 14.64 22.76
N LEU A 233 -20.85 15.53 23.64
CA LEU A 233 -22.24 15.95 23.80
C LEU A 233 -22.39 17.47 23.52
N PRO A 234 -22.12 17.91 22.28
CA PRO A 234 -22.15 19.31 21.87
C PRO A 234 -23.56 19.90 22.03
N ARG A 235 -23.65 21.19 22.33
CA ARG A 235 -24.92 21.92 22.52
C ARG A 235 -24.84 23.32 21.91
N GLN A 236 -25.97 24.03 21.80
CA GLN A 236 -25.93 25.38 21.25
C GLN A 236 -25.10 26.33 22.13
N PRO A 237 -24.30 27.25 21.56
CA PRO A 237 -23.45 28.16 22.34
C PRO A 237 -24.19 28.97 23.42
N GLN A 238 -25.48 29.25 23.20
CA GLN A 238 -26.36 29.97 24.14
C GLN A 238 -26.69 29.18 25.42
N VAL A 239 -26.47 27.85 25.40
CA VAL A 239 -26.71 26.94 26.54
C VAL A 239 -25.45 26.16 26.93
N VAL A 240 -24.27 26.62 26.46
CA VAL A 240 -22.97 26.21 27.01
C VAL A 240 -22.69 27.10 28.24
N PRO A 241 -22.50 26.54 29.45
CA PRO A 241 -22.09 27.32 30.61
C PRO A 241 -20.75 28.02 30.38
N GLU A 242 -20.60 29.24 30.89
CA GLU A 242 -19.37 30.04 30.72
C GLU A 242 -18.11 29.29 31.14
N TRP A 243 -18.16 28.57 32.27
CA TRP A 243 -17.05 27.77 32.78
C TRP A 243 -16.65 26.63 31.82
N MET A 244 -17.62 26.07 31.09
CA MET A 244 -17.44 24.95 30.15
C MET A 244 -16.89 25.45 28.81
N ALA A 245 -17.33 26.62 28.35
CA ALA A 245 -16.71 27.34 27.24
C ALA A 245 -15.26 27.73 27.57
N ALA A 246 -15.01 28.23 28.78
CA ALA A 246 -13.66 28.53 29.26
C ALA A 246 -12.78 27.27 29.35
N ALA A 247 -13.35 26.11 29.76
CA ALA A 247 -12.64 24.83 29.77
C ALA A 247 -12.22 24.38 28.36
N ALA A 248 -13.12 24.46 27.37
CA ALA A 248 -12.80 24.19 25.97
C ALA A 248 -11.69 25.10 25.42
N VAL A 249 -11.76 26.41 25.69
CA VAL A 249 -10.71 27.37 25.33
C VAL A 249 -9.39 27.06 26.04
N ALA A 250 -9.42 26.63 27.31
CA ALA A 250 -8.23 26.27 28.08
C ALA A 250 -7.57 24.95 27.64
N VAL A 251 -8.29 24.04 26.97
CA VAL A 251 -7.67 22.89 26.29
C VAL A 251 -7.02 23.35 24.98
N VAL A 252 -7.80 23.96 24.07
CA VAL A 252 -7.29 24.43 22.76
C VAL A 252 -6.08 25.37 22.90
N GLY A 253 -6.08 26.25 23.91
CA GLY A 253 -4.96 27.14 24.20
C GLY A 253 -3.70 26.42 24.68
N ARG A 254 -3.84 25.32 25.45
CA ARG A 254 -2.69 24.47 25.84
C ARG A 254 -2.11 23.76 24.63
N ASP A 255 -2.94 23.23 23.75
CA ASP A 255 -2.48 22.49 22.56
C ASP A 255 -1.80 23.39 21.52
N GLN A 256 -2.23 24.66 21.42
CA GLN A 256 -1.52 25.68 20.63
C GLN A 256 -0.15 26.03 21.22
N VAL A 257 -0.06 26.22 22.55
CA VAL A 257 1.20 26.57 23.23
C VAL A 257 2.19 25.39 23.25
N ASN A 258 1.70 24.17 23.37
CA ASN A 258 2.50 22.94 23.30
C ASN A 258 3.04 22.65 21.88
N GLY A 259 2.59 23.39 20.86
CA GLY A 259 3.16 23.40 19.52
C GLY A 259 3.17 22.03 18.84
N TRP A 260 1.98 21.53 18.46
CA TRP A 260 1.75 20.17 17.92
C TRP A 260 2.93 19.58 17.14
N HIS A 261 3.70 18.75 17.83
CA HIS A 261 4.48 17.71 17.18
C HIS A 261 3.51 16.56 16.86
N PRO A 262 3.50 16.03 15.63
CA PRO A 262 2.94 14.72 15.39
C PRO A 262 3.76 13.71 16.20
N HIS A 263 3.24 13.31 17.36
CA HIS A 263 3.67 12.07 17.97
C HIS A 263 3.48 10.96 16.94
N PRO A 264 4.44 10.03 16.77
CA PRO A 264 4.22 8.85 15.94
C PRO A 264 2.99 8.13 16.51
N ASP A 265 1.99 7.90 15.66
CA ASP A 265 0.72 7.30 16.07
C ASP A 265 1.01 5.94 16.75
N PRO A 266 0.72 5.77 18.06
CA PRO A 266 0.99 4.52 18.76
C PRO A 266 0.10 3.38 18.24
N ASP A 267 -1.01 3.72 17.56
CA ASP A 267 -1.92 2.80 16.90
C ASP A 267 -1.60 2.66 15.39
N ALA A 268 -0.44 3.12 14.90
CA ALA A 268 -0.06 3.00 13.49
C ALA A 268 -0.09 1.53 13.02
N GLY A 269 -1.04 1.22 12.14
CA GLY A 269 -1.32 -0.15 11.68
C GLY A 269 -2.66 -0.72 12.17
N ARG A 270 -3.27 -0.14 13.20
CA ARG A 270 -4.54 -0.60 13.76
C ARG A 270 -5.73 -0.25 12.86
N VAL A 271 -6.70 -1.16 12.82
CA VAL A 271 -8.01 -0.97 12.20
C VAL A 271 -9.08 -1.19 13.27
N ASP A 272 -9.98 -0.21 13.47
CA ASP A 272 -11.17 -0.38 14.29
C ASP A 272 -12.42 -0.60 13.42
N LEU A 273 -13.29 -1.54 13.83
CA LEU A 273 -14.56 -1.81 13.17
C LEU A 273 -15.67 -0.92 13.76
N ALA A 274 -16.49 -0.31 12.90
CA ALA A 274 -17.67 0.43 13.31
C ALA A 274 -18.96 -0.37 13.02
N PRO A 275 -19.78 -0.68 14.05
CA PRO A 275 -20.99 -1.47 13.92
C PRO A 275 -22.19 -0.59 13.52
N VAL A 276 -23.21 -1.24 12.97
CA VAL A 276 -24.51 -0.59 12.70
C VAL A 276 -25.29 -0.34 13.99
N PHE A 277 -25.28 -1.30 14.91
CA PHE A 277 -26.00 -1.29 16.19
C PHE A 277 -25.07 -1.69 17.33
N ASP A 278 -25.38 -1.26 18.55
CA ASP A 278 -24.53 -1.57 19.71
C ASP A 278 -24.88 -2.95 20.30
N HIS A 279 -26.16 -3.34 20.27
CA HIS A 279 -26.59 -4.69 20.66
C HIS A 279 -27.86 -5.12 19.88
N GLY A 280 -27.75 -6.11 18.98
CA GLY A 280 -28.86 -6.54 18.14
C GLY A 280 -29.31 -5.44 17.17
N THR A 281 -30.48 -4.84 17.42
CA THR A 281 -30.98 -3.63 16.73
C THR A 281 -31.00 -2.38 17.64
N GLN A 282 -30.53 -2.51 18.88
CA GLN A 282 -30.49 -1.43 19.88
C GLN A 282 -29.20 -0.61 19.75
N TRP A 283 -29.28 0.65 20.15
CA TRP A 283 -28.15 1.58 20.17
C TRP A 283 -28.30 2.62 21.29
N TYR A 284 -27.18 2.99 21.90
CA TYR A 284 -27.10 3.72 23.17
C TYR A 284 -26.06 4.84 23.11
N ARG A 285 -26.09 5.59 22.01
CA ARG A 285 -25.06 6.55 21.59
C ARG A 285 -25.70 7.88 21.13
N PRO A 286 -25.02 9.02 21.30
CA PRO A 286 -25.66 10.34 21.20
C PRO A 286 -26.02 10.71 19.75
N MET A 287 -27.13 11.42 19.60
CA MET A 287 -27.61 11.91 18.30
C MET A 287 -26.57 12.78 17.58
N VAL A 288 -26.38 12.55 16.28
CA VAL A 288 -25.64 13.49 15.43
C VAL A 288 -26.60 14.59 14.97
N SER A 289 -26.23 15.86 15.12
CA SER A 289 -27.12 16.97 14.74
C SER A 289 -27.37 17.00 13.23
N SER A 290 -28.54 17.40 12.74
CA SER A 290 -28.90 17.30 11.30
C SER A 290 -27.90 17.98 10.34
N ARG A 291 -27.24 19.07 10.79
CA ARG A 291 -26.17 19.73 10.02
C ARG A 291 -24.89 18.89 9.95
N GLU A 292 -24.51 18.29 11.07
CA GLU A 292 -23.34 17.43 11.21
C GLU A 292 -23.56 16.08 10.50
N ALA A 293 -24.77 15.52 10.58
CA ALA A 293 -25.15 14.28 9.93
C ALA A 293 -24.95 14.35 8.41
N THR A 294 -25.17 15.51 7.79
CA THR A 294 -24.87 15.73 6.36
C THR A 294 -23.36 15.60 6.07
N ALA A 295 -22.49 16.13 6.94
CA ALA A 295 -21.04 16.03 6.78
C ALA A 295 -20.51 14.62 7.09
N VAL A 296 -21.08 13.94 8.08
CA VAL A 296 -20.78 12.54 8.44
C VAL A 296 -21.26 11.58 7.34
N LEU A 297 -22.49 11.69 6.85
CA LEU A 297 -23.00 10.89 5.72
C LEU A 297 -22.11 10.99 4.49
N ARG A 298 -21.62 12.20 4.20
CA ARG A 298 -20.67 12.44 3.10
C ARG A 298 -19.36 11.68 3.32
N TYR A 299 -18.72 11.83 4.48
CA TYR A 299 -17.50 11.10 4.83
C TYR A 299 -17.68 9.57 4.72
N LEU A 300 -18.79 9.05 5.27
CA LEU A 300 -19.10 7.61 5.27
C LEU A 300 -19.36 7.04 3.87
N ARG A 301 -19.71 7.87 2.88
CA ARG A 301 -20.05 7.47 1.50
C ARG A 301 -18.94 7.73 0.48
N GLU A 302 -18.19 8.83 0.63
CA GLU A 302 -17.09 9.20 -0.26
C GLU A 302 -15.80 8.37 0.02
N ALA A 303 -15.75 7.63 1.14
CA ALA A 303 -14.63 6.77 1.51
C ALA A 303 -14.39 5.61 0.52
N PRO A 304 -13.13 5.23 0.25
CA PRO A 304 -12.79 4.02 -0.51
C PRO A 304 -13.50 2.75 -0.01
N VAL A 305 -13.99 1.95 -0.96
CA VAL A 305 -14.65 0.65 -0.71
C VAL A 305 -13.62 -0.47 -0.79
N VAL A 306 -13.48 -1.25 0.29
CA VAL A 306 -12.54 -2.40 0.35
C VAL A 306 -13.21 -3.74 0.06
N LEU A 307 -14.53 -3.83 0.27
CA LEU A 307 -15.32 -5.02 -0.07
C LEU A 307 -16.70 -4.61 -0.57
N ALA A 308 -17.13 -5.17 -1.71
CA ALA A 308 -18.47 -4.99 -2.25
C ALA A 308 -19.09 -6.33 -2.64
N ALA A 309 -20.17 -6.72 -1.98
CA ALA A 309 -20.98 -7.88 -2.36
C ALA A 309 -22.00 -7.49 -3.44
N ARG A 310 -22.43 -8.47 -4.24
CA ARG A 310 -23.47 -8.27 -5.26
C ARG A 310 -24.87 -8.38 -4.64
N GLY A 311 -25.36 -7.30 -4.03
CA GLY A 311 -26.74 -7.22 -3.56
C GLY A 311 -27.00 -6.18 -2.48
N TYR A 312 -28.22 -6.23 -1.96
CA TYR A 312 -28.68 -5.46 -0.81
C TYR A 312 -29.20 -6.42 0.26
N GLY A 313 -29.02 -6.08 1.53
CA GLY A 313 -29.57 -6.80 2.67
C GLY A 313 -30.94 -6.27 3.11
N PRO A 314 -31.64 -6.99 4.01
CA PRO A 314 -32.88 -6.54 4.61
C PRO A 314 -32.63 -5.34 5.55
N ASP A 315 -33.64 -4.48 5.67
CA ASP A 315 -33.73 -3.51 6.75
C ASP A 315 -34.08 -4.24 8.07
N ALA A 316 -33.44 -3.84 9.17
CA ALA A 316 -33.62 -4.42 10.50
C ALA A 316 -34.54 -3.59 11.42
N LEU A 317 -34.92 -2.38 10.99
CA LEU A 317 -35.83 -1.47 11.68
C LEU A 317 -37.14 -1.23 10.91
N ALA A 318 -37.22 -1.63 9.64
CA ALA A 318 -38.44 -1.64 8.83
C ALA A 318 -38.69 -3.01 8.17
N ASP A 319 -39.95 -3.38 7.93
CA ASP A 319 -40.32 -4.57 7.13
C ASP A 319 -40.12 -4.30 5.62
N LYS A 320 -38.87 -4.00 5.24
CA LYS A 320 -38.42 -3.73 3.88
C LYS A 320 -37.25 -4.67 3.55
N ARG A 321 -37.39 -5.47 2.50
CA ARG A 321 -36.30 -6.33 2.02
C ARG A 321 -35.41 -5.58 1.04
N ASP A 322 -34.17 -6.03 0.93
CA ASP A 322 -33.25 -5.72 -0.15
C ASP A 322 -33.01 -4.20 -0.39
N GLN A 323 -32.82 -3.43 0.71
CA GLN A 323 -32.49 -2.00 0.65
C GLN A 323 -31.09 -1.64 1.20
N VAL A 324 -30.51 -2.43 2.11
CA VAL A 324 -29.28 -2.05 2.83
C VAL A 324 -28.04 -2.40 2.00
N PRO A 325 -27.18 -1.44 1.60
CA PRO A 325 -26.06 -1.75 0.71
C PRO A 325 -25.02 -2.67 1.35
N MET A 326 -24.67 -3.78 0.68
CA MET A 326 -23.71 -4.76 1.18
C MET A 326 -22.27 -4.45 0.73
N ALA A 327 -21.72 -3.35 1.21
CA ALA A 327 -20.33 -2.95 0.99
C ALA A 327 -19.66 -2.50 2.30
N TYR A 328 -18.33 -2.47 2.34
CA TYR A 328 -17.52 -1.95 3.44
C TYR A 328 -16.56 -0.86 2.93
N HIS A 329 -16.54 0.26 3.65
CA HIS A 329 -15.70 1.43 3.37
C HIS A 329 -14.60 1.57 4.43
N THR A 330 -13.53 2.29 4.11
CA THR A 330 -12.45 2.61 5.06
C THR A 330 -11.83 3.98 4.80
N ASP A 331 -11.23 4.56 5.83
CA ASP A 331 -10.26 5.67 5.73
C ASP A 331 -8.82 5.23 6.09
N GLY A 332 -8.58 3.93 6.31
CA GLY A 332 -7.29 3.36 6.70
C GLY A 332 -7.08 3.21 8.22
N ARG A 333 -7.90 3.86 9.06
CA ARG A 333 -7.89 3.70 10.53
C ARG A 333 -9.19 3.07 11.04
N TRP A 334 -10.32 3.34 10.38
CA TRP A 334 -11.63 2.75 10.65
C TRP A 334 -12.18 1.99 9.44
N VAL A 335 -13.04 1.01 9.69
CA VAL A 335 -13.82 0.29 8.67
C VAL A 335 -15.30 0.22 9.08
N TRP A 336 -16.20 0.53 8.16
CA TRP A 336 -17.65 0.48 8.40
C TRP A 336 -18.40 -0.15 7.22
N PRO A 337 -19.47 -0.92 7.46
CA PRO A 337 -20.39 -1.29 6.40
C PRO A 337 -21.15 -0.05 5.91
N ALA A 338 -21.45 0.02 4.62
CA ALA A 338 -22.26 1.07 4.00
C ALA A 338 -23.65 1.21 4.65
N ALA A 339 -24.13 0.15 5.30
CA ALA A 339 -25.26 0.15 6.22
C ALA A 339 -25.22 1.29 7.26
N VAL A 340 -24.05 1.67 7.81
CA VAL A 340 -23.95 2.78 8.80
C VAL A 340 -24.44 4.10 8.20
N ALA A 341 -24.13 4.38 6.92
CA ALA A 341 -24.65 5.55 6.23
C ALA A 341 -26.15 5.42 5.89
N TYR A 342 -26.63 4.21 5.57
CA TYR A 342 -28.07 3.96 5.35
C TYR A 342 -28.90 4.23 6.62
N TYR A 343 -28.53 3.65 7.76
CA TYR A 343 -29.31 3.80 9.00
C TYR A 343 -29.22 5.21 9.61
N LEU A 344 -28.12 5.95 9.36
CA LEU A 344 -28.03 7.38 9.68
C LEU A 344 -28.98 8.24 8.81
N GLU A 345 -29.17 7.89 7.53
CA GLU A 345 -30.03 8.65 6.63
C GLU A 345 -31.52 8.30 6.79
N GLU A 346 -31.91 7.03 6.69
CA GLU A 346 -33.32 6.59 6.77
C GLU A 346 -33.85 6.68 8.21
N HIS A 347 -33.13 6.07 9.17
CA HIS A 347 -33.61 5.81 10.54
C HIS A 347 -33.05 6.78 11.60
N LYS A 348 -32.18 7.71 11.21
CA LYS A 348 -31.47 8.67 12.09
C LYS A 348 -30.64 8.01 13.20
N VAL A 349 -30.19 6.78 12.98
CA VAL A 349 -29.27 6.08 13.89
C VAL A 349 -27.89 6.72 13.75
N PRO A 350 -27.36 7.44 14.78
CA PRO A 350 -26.02 8.00 14.74
C PRO A 350 -24.98 6.87 14.61
N PRO A 351 -23.78 7.07 14.03
CA PRO A 351 -22.68 6.10 14.09
C PRO A 351 -22.12 5.97 15.51
N VAL A 352 -21.22 5.00 15.74
CA VAL A 352 -20.49 4.90 17.02
C VAL A 352 -19.71 6.17 17.33
N LEU A 353 -19.76 6.62 18.59
CA LEU A 353 -19.23 7.91 19.02
C LEU A 353 -17.73 8.08 18.70
N ALA A 354 -16.94 7.02 18.81
CA ALA A 354 -15.51 7.05 18.47
C ALA A 354 -15.25 7.26 16.97
N LEU A 355 -16.09 6.73 16.07
CA LEU A 355 -16.01 7.02 14.63
C LEU A 355 -16.47 8.46 14.34
N VAL A 356 -17.54 8.94 14.99
CA VAL A 356 -17.98 10.34 14.84
C VAL A 356 -16.89 11.30 15.31
N ASP A 357 -16.22 11.00 16.43
CA ASP A 357 -15.12 11.81 16.96
C ASP A 357 -13.87 11.76 16.07
N HIS A 358 -13.49 10.60 15.53
CA HIS A 358 -12.44 10.49 14.51
C HIS A 358 -12.76 11.32 13.25
N ILE A 359 -14.02 11.31 12.78
CA ILE A 359 -14.49 12.17 11.68
C ILE A 359 -14.42 13.66 12.06
N ARG A 360 -14.74 14.03 13.32
CA ARG A 360 -14.56 15.39 13.85
C ARG A 360 -13.09 15.80 13.83
N GLN A 361 -12.18 14.96 14.32
CA GLN A 361 -10.72 15.17 14.31
C GLN A 361 -10.18 15.41 12.90
N ASN A 362 -10.60 14.57 11.93
CA ASN A 362 -10.30 14.72 10.50
C ASN A 362 -11.07 15.88 9.83
N ARG A 363 -11.77 16.73 10.60
CA ARG A 363 -12.52 17.92 10.13
C ARG A 363 -13.51 17.61 9.00
N TYR A 364 -14.14 16.44 9.03
CA TYR A 364 -15.06 15.93 8.00
C TYR A 364 -14.43 15.85 6.60
N ARG A 365 -13.12 15.58 6.52
CA ARG A 365 -12.38 15.32 5.28
C ARG A 365 -11.75 13.94 5.35
N LEU A 366 -11.95 13.15 4.31
CA LEU A 366 -11.21 11.91 4.10
C LEU A 366 -9.74 12.23 3.84
N PRO A 367 -8.81 11.31 4.14
CA PRO A 367 -7.43 11.44 3.69
C PRO A 367 -7.37 11.42 2.15
N ASP A 368 -6.48 12.22 1.56
CA ASP A 368 -6.37 12.34 0.10
C ASP A 368 -5.98 11.01 -0.59
N VAL A 369 -5.32 10.12 0.15
CA VAL A 369 -4.98 8.73 -0.25
C VAL A 369 -5.09 7.83 0.98
N VAL A 370 -5.76 6.67 0.85
CA VAL A 370 -5.68 5.56 1.83
C VAL A 370 -4.65 4.54 1.32
N PRO A 371 -3.56 4.24 2.06
CA PRO A 371 -2.54 3.29 1.61
C PRO A 371 -3.09 1.88 1.34
N ALA A 372 -2.54 1.19 0.33
CA ALA A 372 -2.92 -0.17 -0.04
C ALA A 372 -2.76 -1.14 1.16
N ALA A 373 -1.66 -1.04 1.91
CA ALA A 373 -1.44 -1.85 3.11
C ALA A 373 -2.50 -1.63 4.22
N ALA A 374 -3.14 -0.45 4.27
CA ALA A 374 -4.25 -0.18 5.18
C ALA A 374 -5.58 -0.71 4.62
N GLN A 375 -5.78 -0.66 3.30
CA GLN A 375 -6.92 -1.29 2.62
C GLN A 375 -6.89 -2.82 2.74
N ASP A 376 -5.71 -3.45 2.65
CA ASP A 376 -5.50 -4.88 2.87
C ASP A 376 -5.96 -5.28 4.28
N ARG A 377 -5.48 -4.60 5.32
CA ARG A 377 -5.90 -4.86 6.71
C ARG A 377 -7.37 -4.56 6.96
N ALA A 378 -7.91 -3.53 6.30
CA ALA A 378 -9.34 -3.22 6.35
C ALA A 378 -10.18 -4.35 5.76
N LEU A 379 -9.73 -4.97 4.66
CA LEU A 379 -10.34 -6.17 4.09
C LEU A 379 -10.17 -7.38 5.04
N ALA A 380 -8.98 -7.61 5.58
CA ALA A 380 -8.68 -8.70 6.52
C ALA A 380 -9.57 -8.65 7.78
N ALA A 381 -9.77 -7.46 8.34
CA ALA A 381 -10.64 -7.24 9.50
C ALA A 381 -12.13 -7.54 9.23
N VAL A 382 -12.54 -7.59 7.96
CA VAL A 382 -13.92 -7.92 7.54
C VAL A 382 -14.05 -9.39 7.10
N THR A 383 -13.02 -9.98 6.47
CA THR A 383 -13.07 -11.35 5.95
C THR A 383 -12.49 -12.41 6.87
N GLY A 384 -11.68 -12.02 7.86
CA GLY A 384 -10.89 -12.95 8.69
C GLY A 384 -9.76 -13.64 7.94
N GLN A 385 -9.29 -13.07 6.82
CA GLN A 385 -8.21 -13.64 6.00
C GLN A 385 -6.99 -12.73 5.99
N ASP A 386 -5.79 -13.29 6.17
CA ASP A 386 -4.53 -12.55 5.98
C ASP A 386 -4.31 -12.22 4.49
N THR A 387 -4.57 -10.96 4.14
CA THR A 387 -4.53 -10.43 2.75
C THR A 387 -3.26 -9.67 2.39
N VAL A 388 -2.40 -9.34 3.36
CA VAL A 388 -1.26 -8.41 3.19
C VAL A 388 -0.30 -8.89 2.10
N SER A 389 -0.40 -8.27 0.92
CA SER A 389 0.22 -8.78 -0.31
C SER A 389 1.67 -8.32 -0.44
N ASP A 390 2.62 -9.19 -0.09
CA ASP A 390 4.04 -8.94 -0.42
C ASP A 390 4.34 -9.17 -1.92
N ALA A 391 3.32 -9.43 -2.78
CA ALA A 391 3.48 -9.54 -4.22
C ALA A 391 3.69 -8.18 -4.89
N ASP A 392 2.89 -7.18 -4.52
CA ASP A 392 2.94 -5.82 -5.05
C ASP A 392 4.31 -5.17 -4.82
N ARG A 393 4.92 -5.41 -3.65
CA ARG A 393 6.32 -5.02 -3.35
C ARG A 393 7.31 -5.68 -4.32
N ARG A 394 7.16 -6.98 -4.60
CA ARG A 394 8.04 -7.72 -5.51
C ARG A 394 7.88 -7.27 -6.96
N GLU A 395 6.66 -6.96 -7.41
CA GLU A 395 6.41 -6.39 -8.73
C GLU A 395 7.02 -4.99 -8.87
N ALA A 396 6.83 -4.12 -7.85
CA ALA A 396 7.40 -2.79 -7.80
C ALA A 396 8.94 -2.81 -7.83
N VAL A 397 9.57 -3.66 -7.01
CA VAL A 397 11.03 -3.86 -7.02
C VAL A 397 11.52 -4.35 -8.39
N LYS A 398 10.86 -5.34 -8.99
CA LYS A 398 11.19 -5.84 -10.34
C LYS A 398 11.12 -4.74 -11.40
N THR A 399 10.09 -3.90 -11.35
CA THR A 399 9.93 -2.75 -12.26
C THR A 399 11.08 -1.74 -12.16
N VAL A 400 11.57 -1.48 -10.93
CA VAL A 400 12.76 -0.61 -10.75
C VAL A 400 14.04 -1.31 -11.19
N GLN A 401 14.18 -2.62 -10.96
CA GLN A 401 15.35 -3.40 -11.43
C GLN A 401 15.45 -3.40 -12.96
N GLU A 402 14.34 -3.54 -13.67
CA GLU A 402 14.26 -3.44 -15.14
C GLU A 402 14.67 -2.04 -15.65
N ALA A 403 14.28 -0.98 -14.94
CA ALA A 403 14.71 0.38 -15.26
C ALA A 403 16.20 0.63 -14.95
N VAL A 404 16.72 0.09 -13.85
CA VAL A 404 18.16 0.15 -13.50
C VAL A 404 19.00 -0.55 -14.56
N LEU A 405 18.54 -1.71 -15.07
CA LEU A 405 19.15 -2.42 -16.20
C LEU A 405 19.18 -1.54 -17.46
N LEU A 406 18.01 -1.01 -17.86
CA LEU A 406 17.87 -0.19 -19.07
C LEU A 406 18.68 1.12 -19.02
N CYS A 407 18.72 1.77 -17.86
CA CYS A 407 19.48 3.01 -17.63
C CYS A 407 20.95 2.76 -17.29
N ARG A 408 21.36 1.49 -17.11
CA ARG A 408 22.68 1.07 -16.63
C ARG A 408 23.11 1.80 -15.34
N THR A 409 22.17 2.00 -14.41
CA THR A 409 22.37 2.79 -13.20
C THR A 409 23.33 2.10 -12.21
N SER A 410 24.30 2.83 -11.68
CA SER A 410 25.22 2.35 -10.64
C SER A 410 24.52 2.10 -9.29
N PRO A 411 24.90 1.05 -8.53
CA PRO A 411 24.45 0.80 -7.15
C PRO A 411 24.74 1.93 -6.15
N ARG A 412 25.53 2.93 -6.53
CA ARG A 412 25.78 4.14 -5.72
C ARG A 412 24.60 5.12 -5.76
N PHE A 413 23.77 5.05 -6.81
CA PHE A 413 22.71 6.04 -7.08
C PHE A 413 21.28 5.55 -6.83
N PHE A 414 21.07 4.29 -6.48
CA PHE A 414 19.75 3.77 -6.05
C PHE A 414 19.82 2.92 -4.76
N SER A 415 18.68 2.79 -4.08
CA SER A 415 18.46 1.85 -2.97
C SER A 415 16.96 1.55 -2.87
N LEU A 416 16.58 0.28 -2.66
CA LEU A 416 15.17 -0.18 -2.74
C LEU A 416 14.58 -0.68 -1.41
N GLU A 417 15.37 -0.65 -0.33
CA GLU A 417 14.97 -1.17 0.99
C GLU A 417 15.40 -0.27 2.16
N ALA A 418 16.55 0.40 2.06
CA ALA A 418 17.13 1.21 3.13
C ALA A 418 17.64 2.58 2.65
N HIS A 419 17.85 3.50 3.60
CA HIS A 419 18.49 4.79 3.36
C HIS A 419 19.95 4.62 2.90
N ARG A 420 20.37 5.34 1.86
CA ARG A 420 21.74 5.30 1.30
C ARG A 420 22.15 6.69 0.81
N SER A 421 22.99 7.39 1.58
CA SER A 421 23.51 8.72 1.22
C SER A 421 24.01 8.78 -0.23
N GLY A 422 23.60 9.80 -0.99
CA GLY A 422 23.92 9.98 -2.40
C GLY A 422 22.96 9.31 -3.39
N ALA A 423 22.17 8.33 -2.95
CA ALA A 423 21.24 7.58 -3.79
C ALA A 423 19.82 8.14 -3.80
N TRP A 424 19.07 7.81 -4.84
CA TRP A 424 17.61 7.78 -4.78
C TRP A 424 17.15 6.55 -4.00
N CYS A 425 16.41 6.76 -2.93
CA CYS A 425 15.93 5.70 -2.05
C CYS A 425 14.42 5.52 -2.21
N LEU A 426 13.98 4.31 -2.57
CA LEU A 426 12.62 3.83 -2.34
C LEU A 426 12.64 2.98 -1.06
N VAL A 427 11.82 3.34 -0.06
CA VAL A 427 11.75 2.66 1.23
C VAL A 427 10.32 2.62 1.77
N ARG A 428 10.03 1.68 2.68
CA ARG A 428 8.76 1.63 3.42
C ARG A 428 8.82 2.48 4.69
N ASP A 429 7.75 3.22 4.98
CA ASP A 429 7.61 4.19 6.07
C ASP A 429 6.24 3.96 6.74
N GLY A 430 6.16 2.89 7.54
CA GLY A 430 4.89 2.37 8.07
C GLY A 430 4.05 1.74 6.95
N ASP A 431 2.88 2.31 6.67
CA ASP A 431 2.03 1.90 5.53
C ASP A 431 2.37 2.60 4.22
N TRP A 432 3.19 3.65 4.26
CA TRP A 432 3.52 4.46 3.10
C TRP A 432 4.79 3.98 2.42
N TRP A 433 4.86 4.22 1.11
CA TRP A 433 6.10 4.16 0.36
C TRP A 433 6.68 5.57 0.23
N LEU A 434 7.97 5.70 0.52
CA LEU A 434 8.72 6.94 0.37
C LEU A 434 9.69 6.82 -0.80
N VAL A 435 9.72 7.84 -1.66
CA VAL A 435 10.83 8.07 -2.59
C VAL A 435 11.46 9.43 -2.31
N TYR A 436 12.78 9.46 -2.15
CA TYR A 436 13.55 10.68 -1.89
C TYR A 436 14.98 10.55 -2.39
N ARG A 437 15.69 11.67 -2.51
CA ARG A 437 17.14 11.67 -2.71
C ARG A 437 17.84 11.79 -1.35
N ALA A 438 18.78 10.91 -1.04
CA ALA A 438 19.49 10.92 0.24
C ALA A 438 20.72 11.84 0.19
N SER A 439 20.97 12.57 1.28
CA SER A 439 22.14 13.45 1.44
C SER A 439 22.62 13.44 2.89
N GLY A 440 23.73 12.75 3.17
CA GLY A 440 24.06 12.38 4.55
C GLY A 440 22.98 11.44 5.09
N ASP A 441 22.46 11.74 6.28
CA ASP A 441 21.29 11.07 6.87
C ASP A 441 19.95 11.74 6.49
N HIS A 442 19.98 12.81 5.71
CA HIS A 442 18.79 13.61 5.38
C HIS A 442 18.05 13.08 4.14
N ARG A 443 16.72 13.10 4.22
CA ARG A 443 15.80 12.82 3.09
C ARG A 443 15.52 14.15 2.37
N VAL A 444 16.03 14.32 1.15
CA VAL A 444 15.78 15.51 0.31
C VAL A 444 14.55 15.27 -0.56
N ASP A 445 13.63 16.24 -0.53
CA ASP A 445 12.35 16.26 -1.24
C ASP A 445 11.55 14.95 -1.18
N PRO A 446 11.19 14.45 0.03
CA PRO A 446 10.52 13.17 0.18
C PRO A 446 9.07 13.17 -0.27
N VAL A 447 8.76 12.34 -1.27
CA VAL A 447 7.41 12.10 -1.80
C VAL A 447 6.86 10.80 -1.21
N ARG A 448 5.61 10.86 -0.70
CA ARG A 448 4.87 9.70 -0.16
C ARG A 448 3.86 9.16 -1.17
N PHE A 449 3.73 7.84 -1.20
CA PHE A 449 2.79 7.09 -2.04
C PHE A 449 2.05 6.05 -1.20
N GLY A 450 0.76 5.85 -1.48
CA GLY A 450 -0.06 4.84 -0.80
C GLY A 450 0.20 3.40 -1.28
N ASP A 451 0.84 3.23 -2.43
CA ASP A 451 1.08 1.93 -3.07
C ASP A 451 2.51 1.83 -3.62
N ALA A 452 2.98 0.60 -3.81
CA ALA A 452 4.35 0.32 -4.25
C ALA A 452 4.58 0.62 -5.74
N ARG A 453 3.55 0.49 -6.60
CA ARG A 453 3.67 0.64 -8.05
C ARG A 453 3.83 2.12 -8.44
N SER A 454 3.10 3.03 -7.81
CA SER A 454 3.26 4.48 -7.97
C SER A 454 4.63 4.96 -7.48
N ALA A 455 5.11 4.45 -6.33
CA ALA A 455 6.44 4.73 -5.82
C ALA A 455 7.54 4.25 -6.79
N ALA A 456 7.42 3.01 -7.29
CA ALA A 456 8.33 2.48 -8.29
C ALA A 456 8.32 3.32 -9.57
N ALA A 457 7.15 3.66 -10.12
CA ALA A 457 7.03 4.48 -11.32
C ALA A 457 7.68 5.87 -11.16
N TYR A 458 7.53 6.50 -9.99
CA TYR A 458 8.20 7.77 -9.68
C TYR A 458 9.73 7.60 -9.62
N LEU A 459 10.23 6.56 -8.93
CA LEU A 459 11.67 6.29 -8.89
C LEU A 459 12.24 5.99 -10.29
N VAL A 460 11.56 5.17 -11.09
CA VAL A 460 11.92 4.91 -12.50
C VAL A 460 12.03 6.21 -13.29
N GLY A 461 11.08 7.14 -13.11
CA GLY A 461 11.16 8.48 -13.68
C GLY A 461 12.45 9.23 -13.31
N GLN A 462 12.81 9.24 -12.03
CA GLN A 462 14.05 9.89 -11.56
C GLN A 462 15.32 9.23 -12.13
N LEU A 463 15.36 7.89 -12.23
CA LEU A 463 16.49 7.17 -12.81
C LEU A 463 16.64 7.44 -14.31
N VAL A 464 15.53 7.50 -15.06
CA VAL A 464 15.53 7.83 -16.49
C VAL A 464 15.97 9.27 -16.74
N ILE A 465 15.46 10.24 -15.96
CA ILE A 465 15.81 11.67 -16.05
C ILE A 465 17.29 11.92 -15.76
N HIS A 466 17.89 11.15 -14.85
CA HIS A 466 19.28 11.34 -14.42
C HIS A 466 20.28 10.33 -14.99
N ARG A 467 19.85 9.44 -15.91
CA ARG A 467 20.61 8.27 -16.39
C ARG A 467 22.07 8.61 -16.76
N ASP A 468 22.30 9.67 -17.52
CA ASP A 468 23.60 10.00 -18.13
C ASP A 468 24.65 10.38 -17.06
N ALA A 469 24.20 10.82 -15.89
CA ALA A 469 25.05 11.15 -14.74
C ALA A 469 25.14 10.01 -13.69
N GLN A 470 24.49 8.87 -13.95
CA GLN A 470 24.34 7.76 -13.00
C GLN A 470 24.76 6.40 -13.57
N VAL A 471 25.28 6.34 -14.81
CA VAL A 471 25.76 5.11 -15.45
C VAL A 471 26.91 4.49 -14.64
N TYR A 472 26.91 3.17 -14.46
CA TYR A 472 28.03 2.47 -13.82
C TYR A 472 29.32 2.53 -14.64
N THR A 473 30.48 2.63 -13.97
CA THR A 473 31.79 2.62 -14.63
C THR A 473 32.31 1.20 -14.87
N VAL A 474 33.33 1.08 -15.72
CA VAL A 474 34.14 -0.14 -15.78
C VAL A 474 34.75 -0.40 -14.40
N ASP A 475 34.89 -1.68 -14.03
CA ASP A 475 35.37 -2.19 -12.74
C ASP A 475 34.55 -1.79 -11.51
N GLU A 476 33.37 -1.18 -11.68
CA GLU A 476 32.44 -0.94 -10.58
C GLU A 476 31.71 -2.24 -10.17
N PRO A 477 31.62 -2.56 -8.85
CA PRO A 477 30.81 -3.68 -8.37
C PRO A 477 29.32 -3.48 -8.65
N LEU A 478 28.69 -4.50 -9.25
CA LEU A 478 27.29 -4.59 -9.62
C LEU A 478 26.61 -5.74 -8.88
N HIS A 479 25.29 -5.67 -8.73
CA HIS A 479 24.49 -6.84 -8.37
C HIS A 479 24.37 -7.80 -9.56
N TRP A 480 24.33 -9.11 -9.29
CA TRP A 480 24.22 -10.16 -10.32
C TRP A 480 23.04 -9.95 -11.30
N TRP A 481 21.94 -9.34 -10.85
CA TRP A 481 20.76 -9.07 -11.66
C TRP A 481 20.88 -7.82 -12.57
N GLN A 482 21.93 -7.00 -12.39
CA GLN A 482 22.23 -5.86 -13.28
C GLN A 482 23.08 -6.28 -14.50
N VAL A 483 23.50 -7.54 -14.57
CA VAL A 483 24.27 -8.09 -15.69
C VAL A 483 23.31 -8.72 -16.69
N SER A 484 23.29 -8.19 -17.91
CA SER A 484 22.49 -8.72 -19.02
C SER A 484 23.10 -9.95 -19.70
N THR A 485 24.39 -10.23 -19.46
CA THR A 485 25.08 -11.41 -20.02
C THR A 485 24.66 -12.66 -19.25
N ALA A 486 23.88 -13.54 -19.89
CA ALA A 486 23.50 -14.82 -19.31
C ALA A 486 24.67 -15.81 -19.25
N VAL A 487 24.62 -16.73 -18.28
CA VAL A 487 25.47 -17.92 -18.28
C VAL A 487 24.86 -18.95 -19.22
N LEU A 488 25.63 -19.41 -20.21
CA LEU A 488 25.16 -20.28 -21.30
C LEU A 488 25.43 -21.77 -21.07
N GLY A 489 26.40 -22.12 -20.23
CA GLY A 489 26.67 -23.52 -19.88
C GLY A 489 25.73 -23.99 -18.77
N HIS A 490 25.08 -25.12 -18.99
CA HIS A 490 24.26 -25.81 -17.96
C HIS A 490 25.11 -26.40 -16.81
N GLU A 491 26.42 -26.53 -17.05
CA GLU A 491 27.44 -27.01 -16.11
C GLU A 491 28.03 -25.87 -15.25
N ASP A 492 27.81 -24.61 -15.63
CA ASP A 492 28.39 -23.43 -14.99
C ASP A 492 27.47 -22.89 -13.86
N PRO A 493 28.04 -22.34 -12.76
CA PRO A 493 27.25 -21.70 -11.71
C PRO A 493 26.54 -20.42 -12.20
N SER A 494 25.34 -20.16 -11.66
CA SER A 494 24.61 -18.93 -11.94
C SER A 494 25.30 -17.72 -11.31
N LEU A 495 25.25 -16.53 -11.96
CA LEU A 495 25.86 -15.29 -11.45
C LEU A 495 25.43 -14.92 -10.03
N SER A 496 24.25 -15.35 -9.58
CA SER A 496 23.78 -15.20 -8.19
C SER A 496 24.59 -15.95 -7.12
N GLN A 497 25.58 -16.77 -7.52
CA GLN A 497 26.48 -17.53 -6.64
C GLN A 497 27.86 -16.86 -6.48
N PHE A 498 28.08 -15.70 -7.12
CA PHE A 498 29.31 -14.91 -7.05
C PHE A 498 29.10 -13.66 -6.18
N GLU A 499 30.15 -13.19 -5.50
CA GLU A 499 30.05 -12.11 -4.49
C GLU A 499 30.39 -10.72 -5.05
N ASP A 500 31.41 -10.66 -5.88
CA ASP A 500 31.97 -9.44 -6.46
C ASP A 500 31.94 -9.57 -7.99
N ILE A 501 31.05 -8.81 -8.63
CA ILE A 501 30.71 -8.91 -10.05
C ILE A 501 30.87 -7.53 -10.67
N ARG A 502 31.65 -7.41 -11.75
CA ARG A 502 31.97 -6.14 -12.42
C ARG A 502 31.97 -6.31 -13.94
N VAL A 503 31.64 -5.25 -14.68
CA VAL A 503 31.99 -5.20 -16.11
C VAL A 503 33.42 -4.66 -16.22
N THR A 504 34.33 -5.46 -16.75
CA THR A 504 35.75 -5.11 -16.93
C THR A 504 36.16 -5.20 -18.40
N VAL A 505 37.35 -4.72 -18.73
CA VAL A 505 37.96 -4.88 -20.06
C VAL A 505 39.19 -5.77 -19.95
N ILE A 506 39.08 -7.01 -20.44
CA ILE A 506 40.24 -7.86 -20.65
C ILE A 506 40.78 -7.67 -22.07
N ALA A 507 42.09 -7.72 -22.23
CA ALA A 507 42.74 -7.61 -23.53
C ALA A 507 43.88 -8.62 -23.63
N ASP A 508 43.95 -9.34 -24.76
CA ASP A 508 45.07 -10.22 -25.11
C ASP A 508 45.54 -11.10 -23.92
N VAL A 509 44.62 -11.91 -23.39
CA VAL A 509 44.79 -12.74 -22.20
C VAL A 509 44.64 -14.23 -22.53
N GLU A 510 45.26 -15.12 -21.74
CA GLU A 510 44.99 -16.56 -21.80
C GLU A 510 43.95 -16.93 -20.74
N LEU A 511 43.01 -17.81 -21.11
CA LEU A 511 41.88 -18.23 -20.29
C LEU A 511 41.70 -19.74 -20.39
N GLU A 512 41.07 -20.34 -19.40
CA GLU A 512 40.73 -21.76 -19.39
C GLU A 512 39.24 -21.98 -19.24
N ARG A 513 38.72 -23.04 -19.87
CA ARG A 513 37.37 -23.54 -19.61
C ARG A 513 37.42 -24.99 -19.18
N TYR A 514 36.55 -25.31 -18.22
CA TYR A 514 36.13 -26.65 -17.87
C TYR A 514 34.71 -26.83 -18.40
N GLY A 515 34.44 -27.89 -19.17
CA GLY A 515 33.13 -28.11 -19.79
C GLY A 515 33.08 -27.79 -21.29
N SER A 516 31.85 -27.73 -21.82
CA SER A 516 31.56 -27.69 -23.26
C SER A 516 31.78 -26.31 -23.90
N THR A 517 32.16 -26.25 -25.19
CA THR A 517 32.32 -24.96 -25.91
C THR A 517 31.02 -24.19 -26.11
N GLY A 518 29.85 -24.77 -25.77
CA GLY A 518 28.56 -24.09 -25.78
C GLY A 518 28.39 -23.05 -24.66
N GLY A 519 29.10 -23.21 -23.54
CA GLY A 519 29.12 -22.22 -22.47
C GLY A 519 30.07 -21.04 -22.72
N ASN A 520 29.99 -20.04 -21.86
CA ASN A 520 30.70 -18.76 -21.97
C ASN A 520 31.47 -18.33 -20.71
N LEU A 521 31.50 -19.17 -19.67
CA LEU A 521 32.31 -18.92 -18.47
C LEU A 521 33.73 -19.48 -18.67
N LEU A 522 34.75 -18.68 -18.35
CA LEU A 522 36.15 -19.07 -18.33
C LEU A 522 36.82 -18.58 -17.04
N VAL A 523 38.03 -19.06 -16.76
CA VAL A 523 38.84 -18.69 -15.58
C VAL A 523 40.28 -18.32 -16.00
N PRO A 524 41.05 -17.62 -15.16
CA PRO A 524 42.50 -17.49 -15.33
C PRO A 524 43.20 -18.86 -15.43
N PRO A 525 44.36 -18.97 -16.10
CA PRO A 525 45.11 -20.22 -16.18
C PRO A 525 45.50 -20.78 -14.81
N ASP A 526 45.56 -22.10 -14.72
CA ASP A 526 45.91 -22.86 -13.51
C ASP A 526 44.91 -22.71 -12.34
N THR A 527 43.71 -22.14 -12.59
CA THR A 527 42.62 -22.03 -11.61
C THR A 527 41.97 -23.39 -11.36
N GLN A 528 42.20 -23.95 -10.17
CA GLN A 528 41.73 -25.30 -9.81
C GLN A 528 40.19 -25.44 -9.99
N PRO A 529 39.69 -26.41 -10.78
CA PRO A 529 38.30 -26.43 -11.27
C PRO A 529 37.25 -26.43 -10.15
N HIS A 530 37.50 -27.15 -9.05
CA HIS A 530 36.62 -27.22 -7.88
C HIS A 530 36.43 -25.87 -7.14
N ARG A 531 37.13 -24.81 -7.56
CA ARG A 531 36.96 -23.45 -7.04
C ARG A 531 35.92 -22.63 -7.79
N VAL A 532 35.43 -23.09 -8.95
CA VAL A 532 34.42 -22.38 -9.76
C VAL A 532 33.34 -23.33 -10.31
N ALA A 533 33.68 -24.57 -10.65
CA ALA A 533 32.75 -25.57 -11.16
C ALA A 533 32.57 -26.76 -10.19
N ALA A 534 31.40 -27.38 -10.19
CA ALA A 534 31.04 -28.45 -9.26
C ALA A 534 31.60 -29.85 -9.64
N THR A 535 31.97 -30.06 -10.91
CA THR A 535 32.37 -31.37 -11.45
C THR A 535 33.83 -31.37 -11.93
N GLY A 536 34.70 -32.07 -11.20
CA GLY A 536 36.14 -32.14 -11.48
C GLY A 536 36.55 -33.15 -12.57
N THR A 537 35.74 -33.37 -13.60
CA THR A 537 35.92 -34.44 -14.60
C THR A 537 35.73 -34.00 -16.06
N ASP A 538 35.28 -32.77 -16.29
CA ASP A 538 34.94 -32.25 -17.61
C ASP A 538 36.20 -31.85 -18.42
N PRO A 539 36.14 -31.84 -19.76
CA PRO A 539 37.31 -31.56 -20.58
C PRO A 539 37.86 -30.16 -20.33
N HIS A 540 39.19 -30.07 -20.28
CA HIS A 540 39.95 -28.85 -19.99
C HIS A 540 40.55 -28.30 -21.28
N HIS A 541 40.22 -27.05 -21.60
CA HIS A 541 40.71 -26.36 -22.79
C HIS A 541 41.31 -25.01 -22.40
N ARG A 542 42.53 -24.72 -22.87
CA ARG A 542 43.20 -23.42 -22.71
C ARG A 542 43.09 -22.63 -24.01
N TYR A 543 42.67 -21.37 -23.90
CA TYR A 543 42.42 -20.48 -25.02
C TYR A 543 43.21 -19.18 -24.92
N ARG A 544 43.50 -18.59 -26.07
CA ARG A 544 44.02 -17.24 -26.21
C ARG A 544 42.93 -16.33 -26.76
N LEU A 545 42.45 -15.38 -25.96
CA LEU A 545 41.61 -14.28 -26.44
C LEU A 545 42.51 -13.26 -27.17
N LYS A 546 42.02 -12.72 -28.28
CA LYS A 546 42.70 -11.66 -29.06
C LYS A 546 42.00 -10.33 -28.94
N GLY A 547 42.77 -9.24 -28.84
CA GLY A 547 42.24 -7.89 -28.75
C GLY A 547 41.49 -7.63 -27.43
N SER A 548 40.78 -6.50 -27.35
CA SER A 548 40.16 -5.99 -26.13
C SER A 548 38.65 -6.19 -26.10
N TRP A 549 38.13 -6.81 -25.05
CA TRP A 549 36.73 -7.18 -24.90
C TRP A 549 36.16 -6.73 -23.56
N HIS A 550 34.94 -6.19 -23.60
CA HIS A 550 34.15 -5.96 -22.39
C HIS A 550 33.55 -7.30 -21.96
N VAL A 551 33.84 -7.71 -20.73
CA VAL A 551 33.40 -8.99 -20.14
C VAL A 551 32.89 -8.76 -18.74
N VAL A 552 32.17 -9.74 -18.19
CA VAL A 552 31.80 -9.72 -16.78
C VAL A 552 32.87 -10.50 -16.02
N ALA A 553 33.62 -9.85 -15.14
CA ALA A 553 34.46 -10.54 -14.16
C ALA A 553 33.62 -10.79 -12.90
N ALA A 554 33.74 -12.00 -12.34
CA ALA A 554 32.98 -12.43 -11.18
C ALA A 554 33.87 -13.25 -10.23
N THR A 555 33.91 -12.86 -8.95
CA THR A 555 34.66 -13.55 -7.90
C THR A 555 33.75 -14.54 -7.17
N HIS A 556 34.09 -15.82 -7.24
CA HIS A 556 33.39 -16.90 -6.53
C HIS A 556 33.82 -16.92 -5.03
N PRO A 557 32.96 -17.34 -4.07
CA PRO A 557 33.28 -17.41 -2.63
C PRO A 557 34.53 -18.24 -2.23
N SER A 558 35.14 -18.94 -3.19
CA SER A 558 36.44 -19.63 -3.06
C SER A 558 37.66 -18.70 -3.20
N GLY A 559 37.44 -17.43 -3.55
CA GLY A 559 38.48 -16.48 -3.95
C GLY A 559 39.03 -16.70 -5.36
N ALA A 560 38.33 -17.45 -6.21
CA ALA A 560 38.67 -17.60 -7.63
C ALA A 560 37.91 -16.59 -8.49
N GLU A 561 38.62 -15.92 -9.40
CA GLU A 561 38.04 -15.05 -10.42
C GLU A 561 37.60 -15.88 -11.64
N ALA A 562 36.48 -15.49 -12.25
CA ALA A 562 35.99 -16.02 -13.51
C ALA A 562 35.57 -14.88 -14.45
N TYR A 563 35.62 -15.13 -15.75
CA TYR A 563 35.26 -14.20 -16.82
C TYR A 563 34.14 -14.78 -17.67
N LEU A 564 33.03 -14.06 -17.80
CA LEU A 564 31.89 -14.42 -18.63
C LEU A 564 31.94 -13.64 -19.95
N LEU A 565 32.07 -14.34 -21.07
CA LEU A 565 32.05 -13.74 -22.41
C LEU A 565 30.61 -13.40 -22.84
N PRO A 566 30.41 -12.39 -23.72
CA PRO A 566 29.09 -12.04 -24.25
C PRO A 566 28.35 -13.17 -25.00
N GLU A 567 29.11 -14.13 -25.56
CA GLU A 567 28.61 -15.25 -26.37
C GLU A 567 29.38 -16.54 -25.98
N SER A 568 28.99 -17.69 -26.54
CA SER A 568 29.66 -18.96 -26.28
C SER A 568 31.12 -18.98 -26.74
N VAL A 569 31.92 -19.83 -26.10
CA VAL A 569 33.31 -20.09 -26.51
C VAL A 569 33.37 -20.54 -27.98
N GLN A 570 32.39 -21.32 -28.44
CA GLN A 570 32.27 -21.73 -29.84
C GLN A 570 32.13 -20.53 -30.79
N ALA A 571 31.25 -19.56 -30.50
CA ALA A 571 31.08 -18.38 -31.34
C ALA A 571 32.37 -17.54 -31.46
N PHE A 572 33.12 -17.42 -30.35
CA PHE A 572 34.43 -16.75 -30.35
C PHE A 572 35.51 -17.55 -31.12
N LEU A 573 35.46 -18.89 -31.10
CA LEU A 573 36.34 -19.74 -31.91
C LEU A 573 36.02 -19.64 -33.41
N ASP A 574 34.73 -19.65 -33.76
CA ASP A 574 34.25 -19.60 -35.15
C ASP A 574 34.60 -18.26 -35.84
N ARG A 575 34.62 -17.16 -35.07
CA ARG A 575 35.16 -15.85 -35.51
C ARG A 575 36.69 -15.77 -35.49
N GLY A 576 37.36 -16.66 -34.75
CA GLY A 576 38.80 -16.63 -34.52
C GLY A 576 39.26 -15.59 -33.48
N ASP A 577 38.33 -15.03 -32.69
CA ASP A 577 38.60 -14.12 -31.56
C ASP A 577 39.22 -14.88 -30.37
N LEU A 578 38.76 -16.12 -30.15
CA LEU A 578 39.49 -17.14 -29.39
C LEU A 578 40.35 -18.00 -30.34
N VAL A 579 41.49 -18.47 -29.83
CA VAL A 579 42.26 -19.56 -30.44
C VAL A 579 42.60 -20.58 -29.37
N GLU A 580 42.31 -21.85 -29.63
CA GLU A 580 42.68 -22.95 -28.74
C GLU A 580 44.20 -23.19 -28.73
N ARG A 581 44.77 -23.34 -27.54
CA ARG A 581 46.17 -23.72 -27.33
C ARG A 581 46.26 -25.24 -27.23
N VAL A 582 46.56 -25.90 -28.36
CA VAL A 582 47.03 -27.29 -28.34
C VAL A 582 48.28 -27.36 -27.44
N PRO A 583 48.34 -28.26 -26.43
CA PRO A 583 49.47 -28.33 -25.52
C PRO A 583 50.76 -28.70 -26.27
N GLU A 584 51.82 -27.91 -26.05
CA GLU A 584 53.09 -28.10 -26.74
C GLU A 584 53.80 -29.37 -26.24
N VAL A 585 53.90 -30.38 -27.10
CA VAL A 585 54.56 -31.66 -26.77
C VAL A 585 56.05 -31.40 -26.56
N PRO A 586 56.62 -31.71 -25.38
CA PRO A 586 58.03 -31.42 -25.09
C PRO A 586 58.94 -32.21 -26.02
N LYS A 587 59.75 -31.48 -26.79
CA LYS A 587 60.65 -32.01 -27.82
C LYS A 587 61.65 -33.02 -27.21
N PRO A 588 61.76 -34.26 -27.73
CA PRO A 588 62.67 -35.25 -27.16
C PRO A 588 64.13 -34.79 -27.17
N LEU A 589 64.80 -34.94 -26.02
CA LEU A 589 66.25 -34.76 -25.90
C LEU A 589 66.99 -35.87 -26.66
N ALA A 590 68.01 -35.48 -27.43
CA ALA A 590 68.81 -36.43 -28.20
C ALA A 590 69.70 -37.32 -27.30
N PRO A 591 69.95 -38.59 -27.67
CA PRO A 591 70.63 -39.55 -26.81
C PRO A 591 72.16 -39.36 -26.82
N ASN A 592 72.70 -38.85 -25.71
CA ASN A 592 74.16 -38.82 -25.49
C ASN A 592 74.64 -39.99 -24.61
N SER A 593 75.38 -40.90 -25.24
CA SER A 593 76.50 -41.68 -24.69
C SER A 593 76.42 -42.19 -23.23
N PHE A 594 76.12 -43.47 -23.07
CA PHE A 594 76.51 -44.22 -21.86
C PHE A 594 78.03 -44.40 -21.77
N SER A 595 78.56 -44.49 -20.55
CA SER A 595 79.75 -45.29 -20.23
C SER A 595 79.62 -45.85 -18.81
N PRO A 596 80.24 -47.02 -18.48
CA PRO A 596 79.61 -47.95 -17.55
C PRO A 596 80.49 -48.33 -16.33
N THR A 597 80.02 -49.33 -15.56
CA THR A 597 80.72 -50.02 -14.44
C THR A 597 80.50 -49.32 -13.08
N ARG A 598 80.23 -50.01 -11.95
CA ARG A 598 80.42 -51.43 -11.57
C ARG A 598 79.24 -51.98 -10.76
N ALA A 599 78.98 -53.28 -10.86
CA ALA A 599 78.02 -54.01 -10.01
C ALA A 599 78.73 -54.76 -8.85
N ILE A 600 77.95 -55.25 -7.86
CA ILE A 600 78.11 -56.56 -7.18
C ILE A 600 76.84 -56.90 -6.37
N THR A 601 76.62 -58.19 -6.13
CA THR A 601 75.37 -58.85 -5.69
C THR A 601 75.28 -59.14 -4.16
N PRO A 602 74.15 -59.64 -3.61
CA PRO A 602 73.80 -59.57 -2.17
C PRO A 602 74.11 -60.85 -1.36
N PRO A 603 73.74 -60.87 -0.06
CA PRO A 603 73.05 -62.06 0.47
C PRO A 603 71.86 -61.79 1.43
N ARG A 604 71.08 -62.85 1.67
CA ARG A 604 70.10 -63.11 2.75
C ARG A 604 70.66 -64.26 3.63
N PRO A 605 70.03 -64.67 4.76
CA PRO A 605 69.37 -63.91 5.83
C PRO A 605 69.85 -64.36 7.25
N GLY A 606 69.34 -63.81 8.37
CA GLY A 606 69.58 -64.42 9.69
C GLY A 606 68.95 -63.73 10.93
N THR A 607 68.03 -64.44 11.59
CA THR A 607 67.62 -64.38 13.03
C THR A 607 67.26 -63.05 13.74
N ALA A 608 66.10 -63.07 14.41
CA ALA A 608 65.63 -62.17 15.49
C ALA A 608 65.94 -62.81 16.89
N PRO A 609 65.47 -62.35 18.09
CA PRO A 609 64.49 -61.29 18.46
C PRO A 609 65.03 -60.25 19.49
N GLY A 610 64.28 -59.24 19.98
CA GLY A 610 62.94 -58.73 19.63
C GLY A 610 62.32 -57.82 20.73
N GLY A 611 61.13 -57.24 20.46
CA GLY A 611 60.31 -56.45 21.40
C GLY A 611 60.49 -54.91 21.37
N SER A 612 59.47 -54.07 21.50
CA SER A 612 58.00 -54.30 21.56
C SER A 612 57.18 -53.07 21.10
N THR A 613 55.99 -53.33 20.54
CA THR A 613 54.95 -52.37 20.04
C THR A 613 53.80 -52.22 21.08
N PRO A 614 52.64 -51.53 20.85
CA PRO A 614 52.08 -50.76 19.70
C PRO A 614 51.79 -49.25 20.02
N SER A 615 51.41 -48.32 19.11
CA SER A 615 50.43 -48.26 17.98
C SER A 615 48.96 -48.22 18.41
N GLY A 616 48.00 -47.54 17.77
CA GLY A 616 47.96 -46.69 16.55
C GLY A 616 46.69 -45.78 16.60
N ALA A 617 46.52 -44.69 15.83
CA ALA A 617 46.64 -44.48 14.37
C ALA A 617 45.44 -45.04 13.56
N ALA A 618 44.83 -44.20 12.71
CA ALA A 618 43.63 -44.49 11.93
C ALA A 618 43.87 -44.44 10.40
N ARG A 619 42.98 -45.06 9.61
CA ARG A 619 42.66 -44.78 8.18
C ARG A 619 41.60 -45.77 7.64
N SER A 620 40.87 -45.37 6.60
CA SER A 620 40.09 -46.26 5.71
C SER A 620 39.89 -45.60 4.34
N SER A 621 39.55 -46.38 3.31
CA SER A 621 39.40 -45.89 1.92
C SER A 621 38.64 -46.83 0.99
N ALA A 622 37.76 -46.25 0.16
CA ALA A 622 37.33 -46.68 -1.19
C ALA A 622 36.44 -47.93 -1.42
N SER A 623 35.30 -47.71 -2.11
CA SER A 623 34.95 -48.25 -3.47
C SER A 623 33.57 -48.94 -3.66
N SER A 624 33.01 -48.72 -4.88
CA SER A 624 32.06 -49.58 -5.65
C SER A 624 30.53 -49.55 -5.35
N GLY A 625 29.70 -49.54 -6.42
CA GLY A 625 28.22 -49.68 -6.44
C GLY A 625 27.76 -51.03 -7.03
N PRO A 626 26.68 -51.17 -7.85
CA PRO A 626 25.62 -50.23 -8.30
C PRO A 626 24.16 -50.84 -8.40
N LEU A 627 23.19 -50.15 -9.06
CA LEU A 627 21.86 -50.61 -9.58
C LEU A 627 20.72 -50.92 -8.54
N ALA A 628 19.39 -50.91 -8.84
CA ALA A 628 18.54 -50.21 -9.85
C ALA A 628 17.01 -50.39 -9.54
N PHE A 629 16.13 -49.61 -10.22
CA PHE A 629 14.65 -49.69 -10.33
C PHE A 629 13.74 -49.41 -9.10
N GLY A 630 12.54 -48.86 -9.37
CA GLY A 630 11.37 -48.71 -8.45
C GLY A 630 10.19 -49.60 -8.89
N PRO A 631 8.89 -49.24 -8.71
CA PRO A 631 8.29 -48.02 -8.14
C PRO A 631 7.22 -48.30 -7.05
N SER A 632 6.38 -47.29 -6.71
CA SER A 632 4.98 -47.33 -6.17
C SER A 632 4.73 -46.55 -4.87
N GLY A 633 3.61 -45.83 -4.82
CA GLY A 633 2.88 -45.48 -3.58
C GLY A 633 1.50 -46.17 -3.60
N PRO A 634 0.45 -45.66 -2.92
CA PRO A 634 0.37 -44.59 -1.91
C PRO A 634 -0.16 -45.11 -0.55
N GLY A 635 -0.44 -44.24 0.43
CA GLY A 635 -1.26 -44.64 1.60
C GLY A 635 -1.22 -43.69 2.81
N VAL A 636 -2.39 -43.18 3.22
CA VAL A 636 -2.59 -42.44 4.48
C VAL A 636 -3.10 -43.39 5.57
N PRO A 637 -2.73 -43.18 6.85
CA PRO A 637 -3.61 -43.50 7.97
C PRO A 637 -3.96 -42.26 8.85
N PRO A 638 -5.18 -42.20 9.43
CA PRO A 638 -5.69 -41.09 10.26
C PRO A 638 -5.30 -41.20 11.76
N PRO A 639 -5.60 -40.18 12.61
CA PRO A 639 -5.06 -40.10 13.97
C PRO A 639 -5.91 -40.82 15.05
N SER A 640 -5.28 -41.12 16.19
CA SER A 640 -5.94 -41.62 17.40
C SER A 640 -5.39 -40.97 18.67
N ALA A 641 -6.30 -40.39 19.44
CA ALA A 641 -6.18 -40.00 20.85
C ALA A 641 -7.51 -40.42 21.54
N PRO A 642 -7.68 -40.33 22.88
CA PRO A 642 -6.74 -39.93 23.93
C PRO A 642 -6.51 -41.02 25.00
N GLY A 643 -5.61 -40.77 25.96
CA GLY A 643 -5.43 -41.66 27.11
C GLY A 643 -4.50 -41.14 28.21
N GLY A 644 -5.08 -40.77 29.34
CA GLY A 644 -4.44 -40.75 30.66
C GLY A 644 -5.45 -41.25 31.70
N PRO A 645 -5.27 -41.04 33.01
CA PRO A 645 -4.06 -40.63 33.73
C PRO A 645 -3.72 -41.56 34.93
N SER A 646 -2.47 -41.59 35.41
CA SER A 646 -2.16 -42.26 36.70
C SER A 646 -0.88 -41.80 37.42
N SER A 647 -1.07 -41.26 38.63
CA SER A 647 -0.27 -41.50 39.86
C SER A 647 1.28 -41.49 39.83
N GLY A 648 1.89 -40.55 40.58
CA GLY A 648 3.05 -40.86 41.44
C GLY A 648 2.61 -41.66 42.69
N PRO A 649 3.52 -42.09 43.60
CA PRO A 649 4.50 -41.22 44.26
C PRO A 649 5.86 -41.88 44.60
N GLY A 650 6.76 -41.16 45.30
CA GLY A 650 7.90 -41.78 46.01
C GLY A 650 9.10 -40.86 46.30
N ARG A 651 9.50 -40.73 47.58
CA ARG A 651 10.76 -40.08 48.03
C ARG A 651 11.85 -41.13 48.28
N GLN A 652 13.14 -40.79 48.14
CA GLN A 652 14.11 -40.73 49.27
C GLN A 652 15.58 -40.41 48.90
N ALA A 653 16.33 -40.00 49.95
CA ALA A 653 17.78 -40.10 50.19
C ALA A 653 18.80 -39.15 49.50
N LEU A 654 19.58 -38.47 50.37
CA LEU A 654 20.96 -37.99 50.16
C LEU A 654 21.95 -39.09 50.63
N PRO A 655 23.26 -39.03 50.29
CA PRO A 655 24.25 -38.54 51.28
C PRO A 655 25.60 -37.93 50.76
N GLY A 656 26.15 -36.97 51.52
CA GLY A 656 27.52 -37.07 52.10
C GLY A 656 28.81 -36.87 51.29
N SER A 657 29.32 -35.61 51.24
CA SER A 657 30.72 -35.15 51.53
C SER A 657 31.99 -35.74 50.87
N GLY A 658 33.00 -34.90 50.53
CA GLY A 658 34.40 -35.42 50.44
C GLY A 658 35.66 -34.68 49.89
N ALA A 659 35.81 -33.34 49.89
CA ALA A 659 37.12 -32.61 49.81
C ALA A 659 38.07 -32.85 48.56
N ALA A 660 39.23 -32.19 48.32
CA ALA A 660 40.01 -31.13 49.01
C ALA A 660 40.99 -30.35 48.07
N ARG A 661 41.47 -29.16 48.50
CA ARG A 661 42.64 -28.35 48.03
C ARG A 661 42.51 -27.65 46.67
N SER A 662 42.93 -26.38 46.46
CA SER A 662 43.42 -25.27 47.33
C SER A 662 43.28 -23.94 46.51
N SER A 663 43.69 -22.70 46.87
CA SER A 663 44.74 -22.16 47.77
C SER A 663 44.34 -20.76 48.36
N THR A 664 45.30 -19.86 48.59
CA THR A 664 45.24 -18.54 49.30
C THR A 664 46.33 -17.59 48.72
N PRO A 665 46.60 -16.34 49.20
CA PRO A 665 46.06 -15.46 50.29
C PRO A 665 45.38 -14.17 49.75
N SER A 666 45.01 -13.06 50.46
CA SER A 666 44.85 -12.58 51.87
C SER A 666 43.86 -11.36 51.82
N ALA A 667 43.23 -10.74 52.85
CA ALA A 667 43.52 -10.41 54.27
C ALA A 667 44.47 -9.18 54.48
N PRO A 668 44.33 -8.33 55.54
CA PRO A 668 43.64 -8.58 56.82
C PRO A 668 42.60 -7.54 57.34
N ASN A 669 42.02 -7.92 58.48
CA ASN A 669 41.03 -7.31 59.40
C ASN A 669 41.72 -6.42 60.50
N PRO A 670 41.12 -5.97 61.65
CA PRO A 670 39.74 -5.54 62.02
C PRO A 670 39.74 -4.28 62.98
N LEU A 671 38.77 -4.18 63.93
CA LEU A 671 38.55 -3.17 65.02
C LEU A 671 37.84 -1.87 64.57
N GLY A 672 36.98 -1.18 65.34
CA GLY A 672 36.44 -1.33 66.71
C GLY A 672 35.24 -0.36 66.96
N PRO A 673 34.62 -0.27 68.17
CA PRO A 673 33.32 0.42 68.39
C PRO A 673 33.41 1.85 68.96
N SER A 674 32.39 2.70 68.70
CA SER A 674 32.06 3.92 69.48
C SER A 674 30.65 4.49 69.17
N SER A 675 30.10 5.25 70.12
CA SER A 675 28.80 5.97 70.07
C SER A 675 29.04 7.49 70.24
N PRO A 676 28.03 8.36 70.52
CA PRO A 676 26.75 8.64 69.86
C PRO A 676 26.62 10.14 69.44
N GLY A 677 25.48 10.58 68.87
CA GLY A 677 24.92 11.91 69.23
C GLY A 677 24.26 12.85 68.19
N THR A 678 22.93 12.77 68.09
CA THR A 678 21.99 13.94 68.10
C THR A 678 22.02 14.95 66.90
N PRO A 679 21.17 16.01 66.80
CA PRO A 679 20.18 16.06 65.72
C PRO A 679 20.18 17.33 64.83
N VAL A 680 19.29 17.37 63.82
CA VAL A 680 18.96 18.57 63.01
C VAL A 680 17.42 18.74 62.91
N PRO A 681 16.85 19.95 63.16
CA PRO A 681 15.40 20.19 63.14
C PRO A 681 14.85 20.73 61.80
N ALA A 682 13.52 20.77 61.65
CA ALA A 682 12.81 21.23 60.44
C ALA A 682 11.93 22.48 60.67
N ARG A 683 11.78 23.34 59.65
CA ARG A 683 10.77 24.44 59.47
C ARG A 683 11.09 25.24 58.17
N PRO A 684 10.19 26.12 57.67
CA PRO A 684 8.73 26.18 57.77
C PRO A 684 8.04 26.23 56.36
N ALA A 685 6.71 26.36 56.29
CA ALA A 685 5.95 26.53 55.04
C ALA A 685 5.65 28.01 54.68
N PRO A 686 5.45 28.35 53.39
CA PRO A 686 5.03 29.68 52.93
C PRO A 686 3.50 29.91 52.99
N PRO A 687 3.02 31.17 52.92
CA PRO A 687 1.62 31.54 53.21
C PRO A 687 0.67 31.61 52.00
N VAL A 688 -0.63 31.68 52.29
CA VAL A 688 -1.75 31.86 51.33
C VAL A 688 -2.23 33.33 51.31
N PRO A 689 -2.48 33.93 50.13
CA PRO A 689 -3.27 35.15 49.99
C PRO A 689 -4.69 34.88 49.45
N ASN A 690 -5.65 35.74 49.79
CA ASN A 690 -7.02 35.80 49.23
C ASN A 690 -7.34 37.27 48.82
N PRO A 691 -8.54 37.70 48.37
CA PRO A 691 -8.62 38.52 47.15
C PRO A 691 -9.08 39.97 47.39
N LEU A 692 -8.79 40.86 46.42
CA LEU A 692 -9.68 41.92 45.87
C LEU A 692 -8.92 43.01 45.07
N ALA A 693 -9.62 43.56 44.07
CA ALA A 693 -9.43 44.86 43.39
C ALA A 693 -8.09 45.20 42.65
N PRO A 694 -8.16 45.64 41.37
CA PRO A 694 -7.02 46.22 40.64
C PRO A 694 -6.95 47.76 40.76
N PRO A 695 -5.74 48.34 40.70
CA PRO A 695 -5.59 49.59 39.94
C PRO A 695 -4.24 49.75 39.23
N GLY A 696 -4.24 50.54 38.14
CA GLY A 696 -3.04 51.12 37.53
C GLY A 696 -2.24 50.19 36.62
N GLY A 697 -1.76 50.72 35.49
CA GLY A 697 -0.93 49.95 34.56
C GLY A 697 0.16 50.79 33.92
N SER A 698 1.19 50.11 33.42
CA SER A 698 2.13 50.60 32.41
C SER A 698 2.96 49.43 31.89
N TRP A 699 3.03 49.28 30.55
CA TRP A 699 3.84 48.25 29.89
C TRP A 699 5.13 48.87 29.33
N PRO A 700 6.33 48.44 29.74
CA PRO A 700 7.57 48.81 29.08
C PRO A 700 7.76 48.04 27.76
N SER A 701 8.49 48.63 26.82
CA SER A 701 8.62 48.13 25.43
C SER A 701 9.56 46.92 25.29
N ALA A 702 9.27 46.06 24.30
CA ALA A 702 10.14 44.96 23.89
C ALA A 702 11.33 45.44 23.02
N PRO A 703 12.49 44.76 23.06
CA PRO A 703 13.68 45.13 22.27
C PRO A 703 13.59 44.66 20.80
N SER A 704 14.24 45.41 19.90
CA SER A 704 14.27 45.15 18.46
C SER A 704 15.40 44.18 18.05
N VAL A 705 15.18 43.45 16.95
CA VAL A 705 16.17 42.58 16.28
C VAL A 705 16.39 43.12 14.84
N PRO A 706 17.62 43.18 14.31
CA PRO A 706 17.92 43.96 13.09
C PRO A 706 17.54 43.28 11.78
N VAL A 707 17.27 44.10 10.76
CA VAL A 707 16.97 43.71 9.38
C VAL A 707 18.26 43.62 8.54
N VAL A 708 18.36 42.61 7.66
CA VAL A 708 19.37 42.51 6.61
C VAL A 708 18.68 42.70 5.25
N HIS A 709 19.22 43.56 4.39
CA HIS A 709 18.64 43.84 3.07
C HIS A 709 19.15 42.89 1.98
N GLY A 710 18.21 42.40 1.14
CA GLY A 710 18.48 41.85 -0.19
C GLY A 710 17.95 42.79 -1.29
N PRO A 711 18.51 42.76 -2.52
CA PRO A 711 18.23 43.77 -3.54
C PRO A 711 16.91 43.55 -4.32
N SER A 712 16.47 44.62 -4.98
CA SER A 712 15.25 44.69 -5.79
C SER A 712 15.38 44.06 -7.18
N GLY A 713 14.26 43.58 -7.75
CA GLY A 713 14.23 43.09 -9.13
C GLY A 713 12.83 42.82 -9.71
N SER A 714 12.42 43.64 -10.68
CA SER A 714 11.25 43.49 -11.58
C SER A 714 9.84 43.62 -10.97
N SER A 715 8.88 44.03 -11.80
CA SER A 715 7.51 44.39 -11.45
C SER A 715 6.53 44.04 -12.58
N TRP A 716 5.37 43.48 -12.24
CA TRP A 716 4.22 43.30 -13.14
C TRP A 716 2.90 43.63 -12.40
N PRO A 717 1.82 43.99 -13.12
CA PRO A 717 0.86 44.97 -12.61
C PRO A 717 -0.38 44.40 -11.89
N SER A 718 -0.97 45.24 -11.03
CA SER A 718 -2.30 45.03 -10.46
C SER A 718 -3.41 45.16 -11.51
N GLY A 719 -4.34 44.20 -11.56
CA GLY A 719 -5.50 44.23 -12.44
C GLY A 719 -6.59 43.27 -11.99
N ALA A 720 -7.40 43.67 -11.01
CA ALA A 720 -8.47 42.84 -10.47
C ALA A 720 -9.84 43.19 -11.09
N PRO A 721 -10.56 42.23 -11.70
CA PRO A 721 -11.98 42.36 -11.99
C PRO A 721 -12.83 41.92 -10.78
N ALA A 722 -13.97 42.56 -10.56
CA ALA A 722 -14.87 42.22 -9.46
C ALA A 722 -15.68 40.94 -9.74
N LEU A 723 -15.93 40.15 -8.69
CA LEU A 723 -16.75 38.95 -8.76
C LEU A 723 -18.21 39.30 -9.07
N SER A 724 -18.76 38.71 -10.14
CA SER A 724 -20.20 38.75 -10.46
C SER A 724 -20.85 37.42 -10.06
N THR A 725 -22.08 37.47 -9.57
CA THR A 725 -22.84 36.28 -9.12
C THR A 725 -23.32 35.43 -10.29
N PRO A 726 -23.19 34.09 -10.23
CA PRO A 726 -23.79 33.18 -11.21
C PRO A 726 -25.30 33.03 -10.99
N ALA A 727 -26.04 32.77 -12.08
CA ALA A 727 -27.50 32.61 -12.07
C ALA A 727 -27.96 31.16 -11.85
N VAL A 728 -29.23 30.99 -11.47
CA VAL A 728 -29.86 29.69 -11.17
C VAL A 728 -30.31 28.95 -12.45
N PRO A 729 -30.01 27.65 -12.61
CA PRO A 729 -30.53 26.83 -13.72
C PRO A 729 -31.95 26.29 -13.44
N PRO A 730 -32.75 25.98 -14.48
CA PRO A 730 -34.09 25.39 -14.33
C PRO A 730 -34.05 23.90 -13.94
N PRO A 731 -35.15 23.35 -13.36
CA PRO A 731 -35.22 21.97 -12.88
C PRO A 731 -35.41 20.93 -14.01
N PHE A 732 -34.87 19.72 -13.78
CA PHE A 732 -35.13 18.54 -14.62
C PHE A 732 -36.43 17.79 -14.18
N PRO A 733 -37.10 17.07 -15.10
CA PRO A 733 -38.34 16.34 -14.79
C PRO A 733 -38.10 15.03 -14.01
N THR A 734 -39.16 14.56 -13.34
CA THR A 734 -39.18 13.37 -12.48
C THR A 734 -39.35 12.04 -13.26
N PRO A 735 -38.94 10.90 -12.67
CA PRO A 735 -38.98 9.58 -13.33
C PRO A 735 -40.38 8.97 -13.41
N SER A 736 -40.54 7.97 -14.28
CA SER A 736 -41.75 7.13 -14.42
C SER A 736 -41.36 5.65 -14.58
N THR A 737 -42.18 4.75 -14.02
CA THR A 737 -41.84 3.35 -13.73
C THR A 737 -43.12 2.50 -13.74
N PRO A 738 -43.12 1.18 -14.03
CA PRO A 738 -42.26 0.39 -14.93
C PRO A 738 -43.05 -0.26 -16.10
N GLY A 739 -42.39 -0.98 -17.00
CA GLY A 739 -43.02 -1.88 -17.97
C GLY A 739 -42.13 -3.08 -18.32
N HIS A 740 -42.68 -4.29 -18.32
CA HIS A 740 -41.93 -5.52 -18.64
C HIS A 740 -41.64 -5.65 -20.15
N ALA A 741 -40.42 -6.09 -20.53
CA ALA A 741 -40.20 -7.48 -20.99
C ALA A 741 -38.80 -7.74 -21.59
N GLN A 742 -38.41 -9.03 -21.55
CA GLN A 742 -37.34 -9.71 -22.31
C GLN A 742 -35.85 -9.37 -22.03
N PRO A 743 -34.95 -10.38 -22.12
CA PRO A 743 -33.50 -10.17 -22.12
C PRO A 743 -33.03 -9.58 -23.47
N PRO A 744 -31.89 -8.87 -23.52
CA PRO A 744 -31.39 -8.30 -24.76
C PRO A 744 -31.01 -9.41 -25.77
N PRO A 745 -31.45 -9.32 -27.03
CA PRO A 745 -30.93 -10.18 -28.09
C PRO A 745 -29.46 -9.85 -28.35
N ALA A 746 -28.70 -10.84 -28.86
CA ALA A 746 -27.34 -10.59 -29.30
C ALA A 746 -27.32 -9.49 -30.38
N PHE A 747 -26.45 -8.50 -30.22
CA PHE A 747 -26.32 -7.40 -31.18
C PHE A 747 -25.95 -7.97 -32.57
N PRO A 748 -26.76 -7.74 -33.62
CA PRO A 748 -26.30 -7.98 -34.98
C PRO A 748 -25.14 -7.04 -35.29
N ALA A 749 -24.14 -7.52 -36.03
CA ALA A 749 -23.04 -6.68 -36.49
C ALA A 749 -23.58 -5.47 -37.28
N PRO A 750 -22.97 -4.27 -37.15
CA PRO A 750 -23.43 -3.10 -37.88
C PRO A 750 -23.39 -3.35 -39.39
N PRO A 751 -24.40 -2.90 -40.15
CA PRO A 751 -24.45 -3.13 -41.59
C PRO A 751 -23.27 -2.45 -42.28
N VAL A 752 -22.55 -3.20 -43.12
CA VAL A 752 -21.47 -2.66 -43.94
C VAL A 752 -22.03 -1.57 -44.85
N ALA A 753 -21.52 -0.35 -44.70
CA ALA A 753 -21.94 0.78 -45.53
C ALA A 753 -21.52 0.54 -47.00
N PRO A 754 -22.36 0.88 -47.99
CA PRO A 754 -21.99 0.76 -49.39
C PRO A 754 -20.86 1.75 -49.71
N ALA A 755 -19.78 1.27 -50.30
CA ALA A 755 -18.68 2.10 -50.79
C ALA A 755 -19.20 3.11 -51.83
N GLY A 756 -18.79 4.38 -51.73
CA GLY A 756 -19.23 5.40 -52.69
C GLY A 756 -18.62 6.79 -52.51
N PHE A 757 -18.62 7.35 -51.30
CA PHE A 757 -18.21 8.75 -51.08
C PHE A 757 -17.31 8.91 -49.84
N PRO A 758 -16.30 9.81 -49.91
CA PRO A 758 -15.44 10.10 -48.77
C PRO A 758 -16.17 10.90 -47.67
N PRO A 759 -15.67 10.89 -46.43
CA PRO A 759 -16.06 11.87 -45.42
C PRO A 759 -15.74 13.31 -45.86
N PRO A 760 -16.38 14.34 -45.25
CA PRO A 760 -16.04 15.73 -45.54
C PRO A 760 -14.54 16.02 -45.31
N PRO A 761 -13.97 17.00 -46.03
CA PRO A 761 -12.57 17.37 -45.90
C PRO A 761 -12.21 17.73 -44.45
N GLY A 762 -11.03 17.28 -44.00
CA GLY A 762 -10.56 17.47 -42.63
C GLY A 762 -10.42 18.96 -42.23
N PRO A 763 -10.48 19.27 -40.92
CA PRO A 763 -10.40 20.63 -40.43
C PRO A 763 -9.09 21.30 -40.84
N GLY A 764 -9.21 22.43 -41.55
CA GLY A 764 -8.06 23.21 -42.05
C GLY A 764 -7.88 23.20 -43.57
N ILE A 765 -8.64 22.41 -44.34
CA ILE A 765 -8.64 22.49 -45.81
C ILE A 765 -9.31 23.82 -46.23
N PRO A 766 -8.62 24.71 -46.97
CA PRO A 766 -9.16 26.00 -47.36
C PRO A 766 -10.25 25.85 -48.43
N SER A 767 -11.29 26.69 -48.35
CA SER A 767 -12.29 26.78 -49.42
C SER A 767 -11.62 27.28 -50.71
N PRO A 768 -11.83 26.61 -51.86
CA PRO A 768 -11.17 27.00 -53.11
C PRO A 768 -11.60 28.40 -53.56
N PRO A 769 -10.68 29.22 -54.11
CA PRO A 769 -10.99 30.56 -54.58
C PRO A 769 -11.97 30.50 -55.76
N SER A 770 -12.84 31.51 -55.87
CA SER A 770 -13.75 31.63 -57.01
C SER A 770 -13.00 32.14 -58.25
N ALA A 771 -12.34 31.23 -58.96
CA ALA A 771 -11.63 31.47 -60.20
C ALA A 771 -11.78 30.26 -61.16
N SER A 772 -11.78 30.53 -62.47
CA SER A 772 -11.91 29.50 -63.51
C SER A 772 -10.72 28.51 -63.50
N PRO A 773 -10.92 27.25 -63.97
CA PRO A 773 -9.91 26.20 -63.82
C PRO A 773 -8.59 26.52 -64.51
N VAL A 774 -7.54 26.66 -63.71
CA VAL A 774 -6.14 26.68 -64.16
C VAL A 774 -5.73 25.23 -64.47
N PRO A 775 -5.13 24.93 -65.65
CA PRO A 775 -4.64 23.60 -65.94
C PRO A 775 -3.43 23.26 -65.06
N VAL A 776 -3.60 22.31 -64.14
CA VAL A 776 -2.51 21.79 -63.28
C VAL A 776 -1.75 20.69 -64.04
N PRO A 777 -0.45 20.87 -64.39
CA PRO A 777 0.30 19.87 -65.13
C PRO A 777 0.42 18.54 -64.37
N GLY A 778 0.18 17.42 -65.06
CA GLY A 778 0.24 16.07 -64.47
C GLY A 778 -0.97 15.67 -63.61
N HIS A 779 -1.94 16.57 -63.40
CA HIS A 779 -3.18 16.25 -62.69
C HIS A 779 -4.11 15.37 -63.55
N PRO A 780 -4.69 14.27 -63.03
CA PRO A 780 -5.49 13.31 -63.83
C PRO A 780 -6.90 13.81 -64.18
N GLY A 781 -7.32 14.96 -63.66
CA GLY A 781 -8.66 15.55 -63.83
C GLY A 781 -9.64 15.13 -62.72
N LEU A 782 -10.88 15.63 -62.81
CA LEU A 782 -11.99 15.20 -61.95
C LEU A 782 -12.70 13.98 -62.57
N PRO A 783 -13.29 13.08 -61.76
CA PRO A 783 -14.11 11.98 -62.26
C PRO A 783 -15.40 12.51 -62.91
N PRO A 784 -15.94 11.83 -63.94
CA PRO A 784 -17.15 12.28 -64.63
C PRO A 784 -18.37 12.33 -63.70
N ILE A 785 -19.28 13.28 -63.94
CA ILE A 785 -20.45 13.53 -63.10
C ILE A 785 -21.40 12.33 -63.08
N SER A 786 -21.36 11.56 -62.00
CA SER A 786 -22.23 10.42 -61.71
C SER A 786 -23.50 10.85 -60.95
N ASP A 787 -24.50 9.96 -60.89
CA ASP A 787 -25.73 10.23 -60.12
C ASP A 787 -25.49 10.31 -58.61
N GLY A 788 -24.48 9.62 -58.08
CA GLY A 788 -24.04 9.81 -56.69
C GLY A 788 -23.46 11.21 -56.46
N LEU A 789 -22.67 11.74 -57.40
CA LEU A 789 -22.12 13.10 -57.32
C LEU A 789 -23.25 14.15 -57.38
N ARG A 790 -24.30 13.91 -58.17
CA ARG A 790 -25.55 14.70 -58.16
C ARG A 790 -26.34 14.56 -56.85
N GLN A 791 -26.34 13.37 -56.23
CA GLN A 791 -27.01 13.14 -54.95
C GLN A 791 -26.29 13.88 -53.80
N GLU A 792 -24.96 13.93 -53.81
CA GLU A 792 -24.17 14.65 -52.81
C GLU A 792 -24.26 16.17 -52.99
N ALA A 793 -24.34 16.65 -54.24
CA ALA A 793 -24.63 18.05 -54.54
C ALA A 793 -25.96 18.52 -53.88
N ARG A 794 -27.01 17.69 -53.96
CA ARG A 794 -28.31 17.97 -53.31
C ARG A 794 -28.25 18.02 -51.77
N ARG A 795 -27.22 17.44 -51.14
CA ARG A 795 -26.97 17.53 -49.69
C ARG A 795 -26.19 18.79 -49.31
N THR A 796 -25.49 19.42 -50.26
CA THR A 796 -24.50 20.48 -50.00
C THR A 796 -24.77 21.76 -50.83
N PRO A 797 -26.00 22.34 -50.78
CA PRO A 797 -26.37 23.51 -51.58
C PRO A 797 -25.49 24.73 -51.28
N ASN A 798 -25.19 25.52 -52.32
CA ASN A 798 -24.22 26.65 -52.34
C ASN A 798 -22.73 26.28 -52.11
N GLY A 799 -22.43 25.03 -51.74
CA GLY A 799 -21.10 24.55 -51.41
C GLY A 799 -20.32 23.94 -52.58
N TRP A 800 -19.51 22.92 -52.26
CA TRP A 800 -18.64 22.20 -53.19
C TRP A 800 -18.70 20.69 -52.89
N VAL A 801 -18.76 19.86 -53.95
CA VAL A 801 -18.63 18.39 -53.84
C VAL A 801 -17.19 18.02 -54.19
N TYR A 802 -16.43 17.61 -53.18
CA TYR A 802 -15.02 17.23 -53.33
C TYR A 802 -14.88 15.81 -53.91
N CYS A 803 -13.84 15.60 -54.72
CA CYS A 803 -13.49 14.32 -55.31
C CYS A 803 -12.13 13.86 -54.79
N ALA A 804 -12.08 12.69 -54.14
CA ALA A 804 -10.83 12.03 -53.78
C ALA A 804 -10.33 11.12 -54.92
N ASP A 805 -9.05 10.78 -54.91
CA ASP A 805 -8.50 9.72 -55.74
C ASP A 805 -9.04 8.35 -55.28
N PRO A 806 -9.53 7.47 -56.18
CA PRO A 806 -10.13 6.18 -55.81
C PRO A 806 -9.14 5.19 -55.17
N ASP A 807 -7.83 5.48 -55.17
CA ASP A 807 -6.84 4.64 -54.48
C ASP A 807 -6.71 4.95 -52.98
N ILE A 808 -7.44 5.93 -52.43
CA ILE A 808 -7.49 6.16 -50.98
C ILE A 808 -8.41 5.15 -50.28
N ASP A 809 -7.97 4.62 -49.14
CA ASP A 809 -8.76 3.72 -48.31
C ASP A 809 -8.92 4.31 -46.89
N PRO A 810 -10.16 4.62 -46.44
CA PRO A 810 -10.41 5.25 -45.14
C PRO A 810 -10.12 4.34 -43.93
N ARG A 811 -9.73 3.08 -44.14
CA ARG A 811 -9.24 2.19 -43.07
C ARG A 811 -7.83 2.56 -42.59
N TYR A 812 -7.04 3.24 -43.42
CA TYR A 812 -5.62 3.55 -43.13
C TYR A 812 -5.30 5.05 -43.19
N VAL A 813 -6.26 5.88 -43.60
CA VAL A 813 -6.15 7.34 -43.68
C VAL A 813 -7.37 7.96 -43.00
N GLU A 814 -7.13 8.74 -41.94
CA GLU A 814 -8.18 9.41 -41.18
C GLU A 814 -8.68 10.65 -41.93
N GLY A 815 -9.95 10.61 -42.36
CA GLY A 815 -10.52 11.62 -43.25
C GLY A 815 -9.92 11.55 -44.67
N VAL A 816 -10.05 12.63 -45.44
CA VAL A 816 -9.31 12.78 -46.71
C VAL A 816 -8.32 13.93 -46.60
N PRO A 817 -7.01 13.68 -46.75
CA PRO A 817 -5.98 14.71 -46.74
C PRO A 817 -6.03 15.50 -48.04
N ASN A 818 -5.63 16.77 -48.01
CA ASN A 818 -5.60 17.61 -49.21
C ASN A 818 -4.80 16.96 -50.36
N ALA A 819 -3.66 16.31 -50.04
CA ALA A 819 -2.82 15.63 -51.03
C ALA A 819 -3.50 14.47 -51.80
N ALA A 820 -4.64 13.94 -51.33
CA ALA A 820 -5.41 12.88 -52.00
C ALA A 820 -6.68 13.41 -52.71
N LEU A 821 -7.01 14.70 -52.58
CA LEU A 821 -8.11 15.33 -53.29
C LEU A 821 -7.70 15.69 -54.72
N LEU A 822 -8.53 15.32 -55.69
CA LEU A 822 -8.44 15.74 -57.10
C LEU A 822 -8.98 17.16 -57.31
N GLY A 823 -9.79 17.65 -56.37
CA GLY A 823 -10.47 18.95 -56.45
C GLY A 823 -11.96 18.81 -56.16
N ALA A 824 -12.79 19.68 -56.76
CA ALA A 824 -14.22 19.74 -56.47
C ALA A 824 -15.07 20.30 -57.62
N TYR A 825 -16.36 19.94 -57.61
CA TYR A 825 -17.40 20.57 -58.42
C TYR A 825 -18.23 21.55 -57.58
N ARG A 826 -18.61 22.71 -58.15
CA ARG A 826 -19.42 23.70 -57.45
C ARG A 826 -20.91 23.35 -57.43
N VAL A 827 -21.57 23.61 -56.31
CA VAL A 827 -23.01 23.43 -56.12
C VAL A 827 -23.74 24.78 -56.06
N GLY A 828 -24.84 24.90 -56.78
CA GLY A 828 -25.73 26.06 -56.77
C GLY A 828 -26.73 26.07 -55.61
N PRO A 829 -27.61 27.09 -55.53
CA PRO A 829 -28.56 27.25 -54.41
C PRO A 829 -29.58 26.12 -54.27
N HIS A 830 -29.88 25.41 -55.35
CA HIS A 830 -30.89 24.33 -55.40
C HIS A 830 -30.30 22.92 -55.27
N GLY A 831 -28.98 22.79 -55.05
CA GLY A 831 -28.30 21.49 -54.96
C GLY A 831 -27.87 20.91 -56.32
N ASP A 832 -28.06 21.65 -57.41
CA ASP A 832 -27.56 21.28 -58.74
C ASP A 832 -26.09 21.70 -58.93
N LEU A 833 -25.35 20.95 -59.75
CA LEU A 833 -23.95 21.25 -60.09
C LEU A 833 -23.88 22.36 -61.15
N THR A 834 -23.13 23.43 -60.89
CA THR A 834 -23.10 24.61 -61.79
C THR A 834 -22.26 24.41 -63.06
N GLY A 835 -21.40 23.38 -63.08
CA GLY A 835 -20.39 23.16 -64.11
C GLY A 835 -19.03 23.82 -63.81
N GLU A 836 -18.93 24.67 -62.79
CA GLU A 836 -17.65 25.19 -62.32
C GLU A 836 -16.83 24.09 -61.61
N THR A 837 -15.52 24.07 -61.88
CA THR A 837 -14.60 23.04 -61.39
C THR A 837 -13.37 23.68 -60.76
N TYR A 838 -12.98 23.15 -59.60
CA TYR A 838 -11.68 23.37 -58.98
C TYR A 838 -10.82 22.13 -59.18
N LEU A 839 -9.61 22.29 -59.69
CA LEU A 839 -8.57 21.25 -59.68
C LEU A 839 -7.60 21.54 -58.53
N ASN A 840 -7.21 20.51 -57.78
CA ASN A 840 -6.33 20.69 -56.65
C ASN A 840 -4.85 20.76 -57.08
N PRO A 841 -4.12 21.88 -56.84
CA PRO A 841 -2.70 21.97 -57.15
C PRO A 841 -1.83 21.16 -56.17
N ASP A 842 -2.34 20.85 -54.96
CA ASP A 842 -1.61 20.12 -53.93
C ASP A 842 -1.72 18.58 -54.06
N TYR A 843 -2.46 18.09 -55.07
CA TYR A 843 -2.66 16.68 -55.33
C TYR A 843 -1.34 15.95 -55.58
N ARG A 844 -1.15 14.82 -54.88
CA ARG A 844 -0.03 13.90 -55.06
C ARG A 844 -0.54 12.59 -55.68
N PRO A 845 0.06 12.08 -56.77
CA PRO A 845 -0.37 10.83 -57.38
C PRO A 845 -0.38 9.65 -56.40
N SER A 846 -1.37 8.78 -56.52
CA SER A 846 -1.53 7.58 -55.68
C SER A 846 -0.31 6.65 -55.71
N PRO A 847 -0.13 5.76 -54.71
CA PRO A 847 1.01 4.83 -54.71
C PRO A 847 1.08 3.96 -55.96
N ARG A 848 -0.09 3.49 -56.44
CA ARG A 848 -0.22 2.74 -57.70
C ARG A 848 0.23 3.56 -58.92
N LYS A 849 -0.14 4.85 -58.99
CA LYS A 849 0.32 5.79 -60.05
C LYS A 849 1.82 6.08 -59.96
N GLN A 850 2.41 6.04 -58.77
CA GLN A 850 3.87 6.19 -58.56
C GLN A 850 4.65 4.88 -58.73
N GLY A 851 3.99 3.76 -59.07
CA GLY A 851 4.62 2.46 -59.32
C GLY A 851 5.00 1.68 -58.04
N PHE A 852 4.30 1.90 -56.93
CA PHE A 852 4.32 0.95 -55.81
C PHE A 852 3.53 -0.32 -56.17
N PRO A 853 3.92 -1.50 -55.65
CA PRO A 853 3.13 -2.72 -55.81
C PRO A 853 1.79 -2.61 -55.06
N PRO A 854 0.79 -3.43 -55.40
CA PRO A 854 -0.37 -3.64 -54.54
C PRO A 854 0.08 -4.09 -53.13
N PRO A 855 -0.51 -3.56 -52.04
CA PRO A 855 -0.15 -3.97 -50.69
C PRO A 855 -0.61 -5.40 -50.42
N LEU A 856 0.23 -6.20 -49.75
CA LEU A 856 -0.08 -7.58 -49.38
C LEU A 856 -0.68 -7.68 -47.97
N CYS A 857 -0.43 -6.67 -47.13
CA CYS A 857 -0.99 -6.54 -45.79
C CYS A 857 -1.27 -5.08 -45.41
N ASP A 858 -1.91 -4.86 -44.26
CA ASP A 858 -2.28 -3.53 -43.78
C ASP A 858 -1.07 -2.60 -43.58
N PHE A 859 0.08 -3.15 -43.19
CA PHE A 859 1.33 -2.39 -43.05
C PHE A 859 1.83 -1.86 -44.39
N ASP A 860 1.82 -2.68 -45.44
CA ASP A 860 2.22 -2.28 -46.79
C ASP A 860 1.38 -1.09 -47.30
N ALA A 861 0.08 -1.10 -47.01
CA ALA A 861 -0.83 -0.01 -47.36
C ALA A 861 -0.47 1.29 -46.62
N VAL A 862 -0.20 1.20 -45.30
CA VAL A 862 0.23 2.36 -44.50
C VAL A 862 1.57 2.92 -45.00
N VAL A 863 2.58 2.08 -45.25
CA VAL A 863 3.88 2.52 -45.81
C VAL A 863 3.70 3.17 -47.18
N ALA A 864 2.89 2.59 -48.06
CA ALA A 864 2.60 3.16 -49.38
C ALA A 864 1.92 4.54 -49.28
N PHE A 865 0.93 4.73 -48.39
CA PHE A 865 0.27 6.01 -48.19
C PHE A 865 1.17 7.06 -47.51
N VAL A 866 2.05 6.65 -46.60
CA VAL A 866 3.07 7.53 -46.01
C VAL A 866 4.07 7.99 -47.08
N ALA A 867 4.56 7.08 -47.93
CA ALA A 867 5.55 7.38 -48.96
C ALA A 867 5.06 8.42 -50.00
N VAL A 868 3.76 8.42 -50.34
CA VAL A 868 3.18 9.45 -51.23
C VAL A 868 2.75 10.73 -50.51
N GLY A 869 2.81 10.77 -49.17
CA GLY A 869 2.41 11.91 -48.35
C GLY A 869 0.89 12.02 -48.13
N TRP A 870 0.16 10.90 -48.18
CA TRP A 870 -1.27 10.82 -47.85
C TRP A 870 -1.53 10.42 -46.39
N SER A 871 -0.57 9.79 -45.71
CA SER A 871 -0.65 9.43 -44.28
C SER A 871 0.59 9.96 -43.53
N PRO A 872 0.48 10.41 -42.26
CA PRO A 872 1.64 10.92 -41.52
C PRO A 872 2.55 9.79 -41.02
N GLN A 873 3.86 10.03 -41.06
CA GLN A 873 4.91 9.02 -40.75
C GLN A 873 4.74 8.33 -39.38
N ARG A 874 4.16 9.02 -38.38
CA ARG A 874 3.84 8.45 -37.06
C ARG A 874 2.94 7.21 -37.10
N HIS A 875 2.21 6.95 -38.19
CA HIS A 875 1.37 5.75 -38.31
C HIS A 875 2.18 4.49 -38.64
N VAL A 876 3.43 4.60 -39.12
CA VAL A 876 4.26 3.44 -39.48
C VAL A 876 4.58 2.56 -38.25
N PRO A 877 5.07 3.07 -37.10
CA PRO A 877 5.35 2.22 -35.94
C PRO A 877 4.11 1.53 -35.37
N HIS A 878 2.95 2.21 -35.32
CA HIS A 878 1.70 1.58 -34.87
C HIS A 878 1.24 0.47 -35.82
N ALA A 879 1.31 0.68 -37.14
CA ALA A 879 1.00 -0.36 -38.13
C ALA A 879 2.02 -1.52 -38.10
N ALA A 880 3.29 -1.23 -37.78
CA ALA A 880 4.33 -2.25 -37.66
C ALA A 880 4.09 -3.19 -36.46
N LEU A 881 3.64 -2.66 -35.31
CA LEU A 881 3.41 -3.46 -34.09
C LEU A 881 2.44 -4.62 -34.28
N GLU A 882 1.31 -4.35 -34.95
CA GLU A 882 0.28 -5.34 -35.25
C GLU A 882 0.59 -6.18 -36.51
N ALA A 883 1.67 -5.86 -37.24
CA ALA A 883 2.07 -6.63 -38.40
C ALA A 883 2.50 -8.05 -37.99
N THR A 884 1.95 -9.04 -38.70
CA THR A 884 2.58 -10.36 -38.82
C THR A 884 3.86 -10.20 -39.64
N VAL A 885 4.95 -10.80 -39.18
CA VAL A 885 6.26 -10.74 -39.81
C VAL A 885 6.89 -12.13 -39.92
N TYR A 886 7.67 -12.31 -40.97
CA TYR A 886 8.45 -13.50 -41.28
C TYR A 886 9.93 -13.17 -41.13
N LEU A 887 10.64 -13.97 -40.34
CA LEU A 887 12.09 -13.93 -40.18
C LEU A 887 12.71 -15.08 -40.96
N ASP A 888 13.75 -14.85 -41.77
CA ASP A 888 14.58 -15.94 -42.30
C ASP A 888 15.69 -16.26 -41.28
N THR A 889 15.42 -17.18 -40.36
CA THR A 889 16.35 -17.53 -39.28
C THR A 889 16.29 -19.04 -38.97
N PRO A 890 17.43 -19.74 -38.89
CA PRO A 890 17.45 -21.15 -38.56
C PRO A 890 16.86 -21.42 -37.16
N PRO A 891 16.41 -22.67 -36.87
CA PRO A 891 15.84 -23.03 -35.57
C PRO A 891 16.84 -22.78 -34.43
N GLY A 892 16.60 -21.74 -33.63
CA GLY A 892 17.53 -21.26 -32.61
C GLY A 892 17.20 -19.83 -32.15
N PRO A 893 18.13 -19.13 -31.48
CA PRO A 893 18.00 -17.71 -31.19
C PRO A 893 17.97 -16.88 -32.48
N VAL A 894 17.23 -15.76 -32.47
CA VAL A 894 17.13 -14.85 -33.62
C VAL A 894 18.45 -14.11 -33.81
N ASN A 895 19.06 -14.27 -34.98
CA ASN A 895 20.31 -13.60 -35.33
C ASN A 895 20.08 -12.12 -35.67
N PHE A 896 21.04 -11.27 -35.29
CA PHE A 896 21.07 -9.84 -35.63
C PHE A 896 22.21 -9.55 -36.59
N THR A 897 21.98 -8.72 -37.60
CA THR A 897 23.03 -8.18 -38.45
C THR A 897 23.71 -7.01 -37.73
N PHE A 898 25.03 -7.07 -37.58
CA PHE A 898 25.83 -5.97 -37.01
C PHE A 898 26.50 -5.19 -38.14
N MET A 899 26.35 -3.87 -38.15
CA MET A 899 27.05 -2.98 -39.07
C MET A 899 28.38 -2.47 -38.47
N PRO A 900 29.36 -2.04 -39.30
CA PRO A 900 30.66 -1.55 -38.82
C PRO A 900 30.62 -0.30 -37.93
N ASP A 901 29.47 0.36 -37.82
CA ASP A 901 29.21 1.50 -36.92
C ASP A 901 28.64 1.08 -35.56
N GLY A 902 28.53 -0.23 -35.30
CA GLY A 902 27.98 -0.81 -34.08
C GLY A 902 26.46 -0.92 -34.03
N ARG A 903 25.73 -0.45 -35.06
CA ARG A 903 24.27 -0.59 -35.09
C ARG A 903 23.86 -2.03 -35.38
N ARG A 904 22.90 -2.52 -34.60
CA ARG A 904 22.26 -3.83 -34.75
C ARG A 904 20.99 -3.70 -35.57
N TYR A 905 20.74 -4.68 -36.42
CA TYR A 905 19.58 -4.74 -37.28
C TYR A 905 18.93 -6.13 -37.23
N LEU A 906 17.61 -6.17 -37.38
CA LEU A 906 16.85 -7.39 -37.59
C LEU A 906 16.04 -7.23 -38.88
N ASP A 907 16.36 -8.04 -39.89
CA ASP A 907 15.66 -8.06 -41.17
C ASP A 907 14.41 -8.95 -41.06
N ALA A 908 13.26 -8.41 -41.46
CA ALA A 908 11.96 -9.06 -41.35
C ALA A 908 11.06 -8.67 -42.54
N TYR A 909 10.07 -9.52 -42.85
CA TYR A 909 9.26 -9.40 -44.06
C TYR A 909 7.77 -9.50 -43.71
N THR A 910 6.91 -8.64 -44.24
CA THR A 910 5.49 -8.54 -43.81
C THR A 910 4.54 -9.45 -44.57
N ALA A 911 5.04 -10.19 -45.56
CA ALA A 911 4.34 -11.21 -46.33
C ALA A 911 5.36 -12.25 -46.85
N PRO A 912 4.97 -13.52 -47.09
CA PRO A 912 5.86 -14.53 -47.65
C PRO A 912 6.44 -14.14 -49.02
N GLU A 913 5.70 -13.38 -49.82
CA GLU A 913 6.11 -12.91 -51.14
C GLU A 913 7.16 -11.77 -51.09
N HIS A 914 7.38 -11.16 -49.91
CA HIS A 914 8.48 -10.20 -49.70
C HIS A 914 9.79 -10.89 -49.29
N LEU A 915 9.77 -12.19 -48.94
CA LEU A 915 10.98 -12.93 -48.56
C LEU A 915 11.97 -12.99 -49.75
N PRO A 916 13.30 -12.92 -49.49
CA PRO A 916 14.28 -13.03 -50.55
C PRO A 916 14.27 -14.45 -51.17
N PRO A 917 14.57 -14.62 -52.48
CA PRO A 917 14.52 -15.92 -53.16
C PRO A 917 15.49 -17.00 -52.64
N HIS A 918 16.32 -16.68 -51.64
CA HIS A 918 17.25 -17.58 -50.97
C HIS A 918 16.85 -17.89 -49.51
N ALA A 919 15.69 -17.42 -49.04
CA ALA A 919 15.21 -17.72 -47.69
C ALA A 919 14.98 -19.22 -47.50
N VAL A 920 15.46 -19.76 -46.39
CA VAL A 920 15.45 -21.22 -46.10
C VAL A 920 14.60 -21.55 -44.87
N HIS A 921 14.48 -20.60 -43.93
CA HIS A 921 13.91 -20.83 -42.60
C HIS A 921 12.95 -19.70 -42.20
N ALA A 922 11.86 -19.55 -42.96
CA ALA A 922 10.82 -18.56 -42.68
C ALA A 922 10.03 -18.90 -41.40
N VAL A 923 10.30 -18.18 -40.31
CA VAL A 923 9.59 -18.25 -39.02
C VAL A 923 8.59 -17.10 -38.93
N GLN A 924 7.29 -17.41 -38.79
CA GLN A 924 6.22 -16.44 -38.65
C GLN A 924 6.03 -16.01 -37.19
N THR A 925 5.87 -14.72 -36.94
CA THR A 925 5.60 -14.11 -35.63
C THR A 925 4.90 -12.75 -35.79
N THR A 926 4.82 -11.93 -34.74
CA THR A 926 4.38 -10.52 -34.80
C THR A 926 5.51 -9.59 -34.34
N THR A 927 5.54 -8.36 -34.85
CA THR A 927 6.52 -7.35 -34.41
C THR A 927 6.44 -7.10 -32.89
N ARG A 928 5.23 -7.08 -32.34
CA ARG A 928 4.94 -7.00 -30.90
C ARG A 928 5.66 -8.08 -30.07
N ASN A 929 5.82 -9.29 -30.59
CA ASN A 929 6.57 -10.37 -29.93
C ASN A 929 8.10 -10.23 -30.05
N LEU A 930 8.60 -9.39 -30.96
CA LEU A 930 10.03 -9.14 -31.16
C LEU A 930 10.58 -8.00 -30.29
N LEU A 931 9.72 -7.11 -29.76
CA LEU A 931 10.14 -5.99 -28.90
C LEU A 931 11.08 -6.39 -27.75
N PRO A 932 10.88 -7.51 -27.01
CA PRO A 932 11.76 -7.88 -25.90
C PRO A 932 13.18 -8.26 -26.34
N ILE A 933 13.38 -8.69 -27.59
CA ILE A 933 14.69 -9.15 -28.10
C ILE A 933 15.41 -8.09 -28.95
N LEU A 934 14.70 -7.11 -29.51
CA LEU A 934 15.29 -6.06 -30.35
C LEU A 934 16.40 -5.30 -29.61
N ASN A 935 16.17 -4.89 -28.36
CA ASN A 935 17.19 -4.34 -27.44
C ASN A 935 18.14 -3.34 -28.12
N GLY A 936 17.61 -2.21 -28.60
CA GLY A 936 18.37 -1.16 -29.30
C GLY A 936 18.74 -1.46 -30.76
N ALA A 937 18.28 -2.57 -31.33
CA ALA A 937 18.37 -2.83 -32.76
C ALA A 937 17.29 -2.07 -33.56
N THR A 938 17.57 -1.77 -34.83
CA THR A 938 16.59 -1.25 -35.78
C THR A 938 15.94 -2.40 -36.54
N LEU A 939 14.60 -2.44 -36.57
CA LEU A 939 13.84 -3.42 -37.35
C LEU A 939 13.80 -2.97 -38.81
N ARG A 940 14.21 -3.83 -39.74
CA ARG A 940 14.30 -3.56 -41.18
C ARG A 940 13.25 -4.39 -41.90
N LEU A 941 12.15 -3.74 -42.32
CA LEU A 941 11.02 -4.39 -42.96
C LEU A 941 11.13 -4.34 -44.49
N ASN A 942 10.79 -5.45 -45.15
CA ASN A 942 10.65 -5.59 -46.62
C ASN A 942 11.89 -5.14 -47.43
N GLN A 943 13.07 -5.51 -46.96
CA GLN A 943 14.35 -5.06 -47.50
C GLN A 943 14.55 -5.43 -48.98
N GLY A 944 15.09 -4.48 -49.75
CA GLY A 944 15.24 -4.59 -51.21
C GLY A 944 13.97 -4.25 -52.02
N GLY A 945 12.81 -4.16 -51.38
CA GLY A 945 11.54 -3.78 -52.02
C GLY A 945 11.27 -2.27 -52.05
N ARG A 946 10.28 -1.84 -52.85
CA ARG A 946 9.77 -0.44 -52.83
C ARG A 946 9.03 -0.06 -51.54
N LEU A 947 8.70 -1.05 -50.70
CA LEU A 947 8.10 -0.89 -49.37
C LEU A 947 9.12 -1.08 -48.24
N SER A 948 10.42 -1.08 -48.58
CA SER A 948 11.51 -1.21 -47.61
C SER A 948 11.54 -0.02 -46.64
N ILE A 949 11.59 -0.29 -45.35
CA ILE A 949 11.66 0.75 -44.31
C ILE A 949 12.43 0.25 -43.08
N GLU A 950 13.06 1.19 -42.36
CA GLU A 950 13.82 0.92 -41.14
C GLU A 950 13.12 1.65 -39.98
N ILE A 951 12.85 0.94 -38.88
CA ILE A 951 12.13 1.45 -37.71
C ILE A 951 12.97 1.14 -36.46
N PRO A 952 13.48 2.15 -35.74
CA PRO A 952 14.18 1.95 -34.47
C PRO A 952 13.28 1.26 -33.43
N ALA A 953 13.87 0.41 -32.56
CA ALA A 953 13.10 -0.27 -31.52
C ALA A 953 12.43 0.71 -30.54
N GLU A 954 13.07 1.85 -30.27
CA GLU A 954 12.55 2.93 -29.44
C GLU A 954 11.25 3.53 -29.99
N ASP A 955 11.09 3.66 -31.32
CA ASP A 955 9.84 4.15 -31.94
C ASP A 955 8.72 3.11 -31.83
N LEU A 956 9.04 1.82 -31.97
CA LEU A 956 8.08 0.73 -31.76
C LEU A 956 7.66 0.64 -30.29
N ILE A 957 8.59 0.78 -29.34
CA ILE A 957 8.31 0.77 -27.90
C ILE A 957 7.47 2.00 -27.51
N ALA A 958 7.78 3.18 -28.06
CA ALA A 958 6.99 4.39 -27.83
C ALA A 958 5.56 4.25 -28.34
N ALA A 959 5.37 3.67 -29.54
CA ALA A 959 4.05 3.40 -30.10
C ALA A 959 3.27 2.34 -29.29
N ASP A 960 3.94 1.31 -28.76
CA ASP A 960 3.31 0.31 -27.89
C ASP A 960 2.84 0.94 -26.58
N LEU A 961 3.71 1.68 -25.89
CA LEU A 961 3.39 2.40 -24.66
C LEU A 961 2.27 3.45 -24.86
N ALA A 962 2.16 4.05 -26.04
CA ALA A 962 1.06 4.94 -26.41
C ALA A 962 -0.26 4.21 -26.71
N THR A 963 -0.21 2.93 -27.13
CA THR A 963 -1.39 2.11 -27.44
C THR A 963 -1.96 1.39 -26.20
N ARG A 964 -1.23 1.38 -25.07
CA ARG A 964 -1.65 0.80 -23.78
C ARG A 964 -2.21 1.85 -22.79
N ARG A 965 -2.51 3.06 -23.24
CA ARG A 965 -3.06 4.18 -22.45
C ARG A 965 -4.47 4.53 -22.92
#